data_AF-A0A6L4AG01-F1
#
_entry.id   AF-A0A6L4AG01-F1
#
_cell.length_a   1.000
_cell.length_b   1.000
_cell.length_c   1.000
_cell.angle_alpha   90.00
_cell.angle_beta   90.00
_cell.angle_gamma   90.00
#
_symmetry.space_group_name_H-M   'P 1'
#
loop_
_entity.id
_entity.type
_entity.pdbx_description
1 polymer ?
#
loop_
_entity_poly.entity_id
_entity_poly.type
_entity_poly.pdbx_seq_one_letter_code
_entity_poly.pdbx_strand_id
1 'polypeptide(L)'
;MSCNQYQEKSRDDDPQPLQAIGEIITTSIKKRLGFIFRILKVVSIHRYGSLFPLVGILCVLLSFHLKTSAQMGHPESRIWDLRRFEQEGQITLFDGPQFISSTGKPVELGDFNGNECGDVAITGQNARAGAGQTRIVLDVCELFGHTYDLFDQRGDNNPQVLNIYGAQPGDMLGTELYHADFNADGYDDLVIGAQNAVGLDITHQGAGQVYILFGKADLSDQPTLNIAPSLDDVMIIYGPELGARAGIWVEGGDFDGDGFQDLLIGANQADGLLNQTRRPNTGEAYIVYGGPNMLEMYGQQVDLSQASPNITRFIGTKPDRLFGSTVYGADLNRDSIDDILMSAALWRGSAGIGGLAQGGGNGPLNNRWKAGETWIIFGNASYRGQIIDLAELVDENGVPVDERVTIVYGGRPNDYMGEEIVVGDLNADNWNDLVVGSLATPGPNRTRIDGGEAWIIYVDETFPGQMIDLAEDRPDTVVVYAAEADSKGGDTMLITDMNSDGIGDLLYGAPNADVYLENEHRSDTGILYVLYSTTEGLPNDNGVIDLFNPPIGLQIDLMIGADPSDMSAYAMAMLDIDRDGLTDIALNGMNGDGFNNSIPDAGEIYVISGAAWREYGGLDGDPDRMLTPTVVSATPIPIPSF
;
A
#
# COMPACT_ATOMS: atom_id res chain seq x y z
N MET A 1 -17.39 50.89 19.71
CA MET A 1 -18.19 52.04 19.23
C MET A 1 -17.94 52.21 17.74
N SER A 2 -18.97 52.07 16.93
CA SER A 2 -18.98 52.18 15.46
C SER A 2 -18.85 53.62 14.96
N CYS A 3 -18.16 53.86 13.83
CA CYS A 3 -18.72 54.59 12.67
C CYS A 3 -17.70 54.83 11.53
N ASN A 4 -18.10 54.39 10.33
CA ASN A 4 -18.12 55.08 9.02
C ASN A 4 -16.83 55.65 8.42
N GLN A 5 -16.35 55.11 7.29
CA GLN A 5 -16.78 55.38 5.90
C GLN A 5 -16.56 56.83 5.44
N TYR A 6 -15.67 57.01 4.46
CA TYR A 6 -15.85 57.94 3.35
C TYR A 6 -15.22 57.37 2.07
N GLN A 7 -16.05 57.10 1.08
CA GLN A 7 -15.69 56.92 -0.33
C GLN A 7 -15.55 58.30 -0.99
N GLU A 8 -14.67 58.43 -1.98
CA GLU A 8 -14.92 59.28 -3.14
C GLU A 8 -14.31 58.70 -4.44
N LYS A 9 -15.19 58.63 -5.45
CA LYS A 9 -15.06 58.47 -6.92
C LYS A 9 -13.97 59.39 -7.51
N SER A 10 -13.37 59.24 -8.71
CA SER A 10 -13.64 58.45 -9.93
C SER A 10 -12.56 58.76 -11.00
N ARG A 11 -12.46 57.84 -11.98
CA ARG A 11 -12.15 58.02 -13.43
C ARG A 11 -10.69 58.09 -13.91
N ASP A 12 -10.35 57.02 -14.64
CA ASP A 12 -9.83 56.94 -16.02
C ASP A 12 -8.74 57.95 -16.45
N ASP A 13 -7.53 57.44 -16.68
CA ASP A 13 -6.90 57.37 -18.01
C ASP A 13 -5.49 56.74 -17.89
N ASP A 14 -5.29 55.61 -18.56
CA ASP A 14 -3.97 55.01 -18.89
C ASP A 14 -3.45 55.70 -20.18
N PRO A 15 -2.16 56.00 -20.34
CA PRO A 15 -1.21 54.96 -20.79
C PRO A 15 0.18 55.01 -20.11
N GLN A 16 0.78 53.83 -19.97
CA GLN A 16 2.18 53.56 -19.60
C GLN A 16 3.24 54.50 -20.26
N PRO A 17 4.46 54.57 -19.67
CA PRO A 17 5.51 53.71 -20.24
C PRO A 17 6.42 53.02 -19.19
N LEU A 18 6.73 51.76 -19.52
CA LEU A 18 7.89 50.95 -19.12
C LEU A 18 9.15 51.77 -18.78
N GLN A 19 9.61 51.69 -17.52
CA GLN A 19 11.03 51.62 -17.16
C GLN A 19 11.20 51.37 -15.65
N ALA A 20 12.19 50.53 -15.32
CA ALA A 20 12.78 50.27 -13.99
C ALA A 20 12.18 49.14 -13.13
N ILE A 21 12.49 47.88 -13.49
CA ILE A 21 13.00 46.89 -12.53
C ILE A 21 14.12 46.13 -13.24
N GLY A 22 15.36 46.44 -12.88
CA GLY A 22 16.55 45.91 -13.53
C GLY A 22 17.76 46.13 -12.66
N GLU A 23 17.81 45.47 -11.51
CA GLU A 23 19.02 45.19 -10.73
C GLU A 23 18.66 44.15 -9.65
N ILE A 24 19.58 43.22 -9.38
CA ILE A 24 19.47 42.02 -8.49
C ILE A 24 19.28 40.66 -9.21
N ILE A 25 19.63 40.50 -10.50
CA ILE A 25 20.02 39.17 -11.03
C ILE A 25 21.21 39.33 -11.99
N THR A 26 22.39 39.72 -11.49
CA THR A 26 23.60 39.67 -12.34
C THR A 26 24.92 39.59 -11.58
N THR A 27 25.05 38.67 -10.62
CA THR A 27 26.37 38.41 -10.00
C THR A 27 26.76 36.94 -9.89
N SER A 28 25.81 35.99 -10.02
CA SER A 28 26.12 34.55 -9.96
C SER A 28 26.38 33.90 -11.33
N ILE A 29 25.73 34.37 -12.39
CA ILE A 29 25.83 33.78 -13.75
C ILE A 29 27.13 34.17 -14.49
N LYS A 30 27.76 35.30 -14.15
CA LYS A 30 29.04 35.74 -14.78
C LYS A 30 30.28 35.01 -14.26
N LYS A 31 30.22 34.29 -13.14
CA LYS A 31 31.36 33.50 -12.62
C LYS A 31 31.44 32.08 -13.20
N ARG A 32 30.32 31.48 -13.63
CA ARG A 32 30.30 30.14 -14.24
C ARG A 32 30.58 30.13 -15.76
N LEU A 33 30.31 31.22 -16.49
CA LEU A 33 30.63 31.34 -17.92
C LEU A 33 32.07 31.79 -18.22
N GLY A 34 32.82 32.25 -17.23
CA GLY A 34 34.21 32.73 -17.38
C GLY A 34 35.28 31.61 -17.46
N PHE A 35 34.94 30.37 -17.07
CA PHE A 35 35.89 29.26 -17.08
C PHE A 35 35.94 28.55 -18.45
N ILE A 36 34.84 28.59 -19.21
CA ILE A 36 34.70 27.92 -20.52
C ILE A 36 35.44 28.68 -21.65
N PHE A 37 35.69 29.98 -21.50
CA PHE A 37 36.38 30.78 -22.53
C PHE A 37 37.91 30.78 -22.45
N ARG A 38 38.53 30.04 -21.52
CA ARG A 38 40.00 30.03 -21.34
C ARG A 38 40.73 28.83 -21.95
N ILE A 39 40.02 27.88 -22.57
CA ILE A 39 40.61 26.71 -23.23
C ILE A 39 40.77 26.89 -24.76
N LEU A 40 40.14 27.89 -25.38
CA LEU A 40 40.25 28.17 -26.82
C LEU A 40 41.14 29.38 -27.12
N LYS A 41 42.44 29.30 -26.81
CA LYS A 41 43.42 30.28 -27.32
C LYS A 41 44.87 29.79 -27.33
N VAL A 42 45.13 28.63 -27.93
CA VAL A 42 46.46 28.29 -28.47
C VAL A 42 46.24 27.49 -29.76
N VAL A 43 47.14 27.69 -30.72
CA VAL A 43 47.23 27.05 -32.06
C VAL A 43 46.53 27.83 -33.18
N SER A 44 47.33 28.70 -33.81
CA SER A 44 47.19 29.04 -35.21
C SER A 44 48.53 28.79 -35.93
N ILE A 45 48.39 28.32 -37.17
CA ILE A 45 49.35 28.29 -38.30
C ILE A 45 50.38 27.13 -38.37
N HIS A 46 50.08 26.09 -39.17
CA HIS A 46 50.73 25.83 -40.49
C HIS A 46 50.03 24.74 -41.32
N ARG A 47 50.25 24.80 -42.65
CA ARG A 47 49.43 24.31 -43.77
C ARG A 47 49.45 22.78 -44.06
N TYR A 48 48.43 22.40 -44.85
CA TYR A 48 48.28 21.30 -45.84
C TYR A 48 47.62 19.98 -45.39
N GLY A 49 46.46 19.68 -46.01
CA GLY A 49 46.11 18.33 -46.47
C GLY A 49 45.02 17.58 -45.70
N SER A 50 43.78 17.66 -46.21
CA SER A 50 42.71 16.63 -46.19
C SER A 50 42.19 16.01 -44.88
N LEU A 51 40.85 15.80 -44.87
CA LEU A 51 40.01 14.96 -44.00
C LEU A 51 39.42 15.60 -42.72
N PHE A 52 38.12 15.93 -42.82
CA PHE A 52 37.11 15.67 -41.77
C PHE A 52 37.30 14.24 -41.20
N PRO A 53 37.06 13.96 -39.90
CA PRO A 53 36.11 14.63 -39.00
C PRO A 53 36.67 14.98 -37.60
N LEU A 54 36.41 16.21 -37.12
CA LEU A 54 36.67 16.59 -35.72
C LEU A 54 35.48 17.27 -35.02
N VAL A 55 34.32 17.31 -35.70
CA VAL A 55 33.06 17.82 -35.15
C VAL A 55 32.20 16.68 -34.54
N GLY A 56 32.53 15.41 -34.82
CA GLY A 56 31.82 14.25 -34.26
C GLY A 56 32.30 13.78 -32.88
N ILE A 57 33.48 14.21 -32.41
CA ILE A 57 34.04 13.71 -31.14
C ILE A 57 33.70 14.63 -29.95
N LEU A 58 33.36 15.90 -30.20
CA LEU A 58 32.94 16.82 -29.13
C LEU A 58 31.45 16.65 -28.75
N CYS A 59 30.60 16.17 -29.66
CA CYS A 59 29.21 15.79 -29.36
C CYS A 59 29.06 14.40 -28.72
N VAL A 60 30.10 13.56 -28.74
CA VAL A 60 30.07 12.24 -28.09
C VAL A 60 30.66 12.30 -26.67
N LEU A 61 31.53 13.27 -26.38
CA LEU A 61 32.12 13.46 -25.04
C LEU A 61 31.30 14.38 -24.12
N LEU A 62 30.31 15.11 -24.62
CA LEU A 62 29.32 15.85 -23.81
C LEU A 62 28.04 15.05 -23.50
N SER A 63 27.93 13.83 -24.03
CA SER A 63 26.78 12.92 -23.82
C SER A 63 27.02 11.86 -22.74
N PHE A 64 28.11 11.98 -21.98
CA PHE A 64 28.35 11.17 -20.79
C PHE A 64 28.38 12.07 -19.56
N HIS A 65 27.46 11.82 -18.63
CA HIS A 65 27.30 12.44 -17.31
C HIS A 65 26.65 13.84 -17.24
N LEU A 66 25.47 14.00 -17.86
CA LEU A 66 24.41 14.78 -17.22
C LEU A 66 23.51 13.77 -16.50
N LYS A 67 23.76 13.57 -15.19
CA LYS A 67 22.71 13.06 -14.30
C LYS A 67 21.59 14.08 -14.36
N THR A 68 20.49 13.76 -15.03
CA THR A 68 19.26 14.54 -14.92
C THR A 68 18.69 14.25 -13.53
N SER A 69 19.02 15.10 -12.57
CA SER A 69 18.34 15.17 -11.29
C SER A 69 17.02 15.90 -11.51
N ALA A 70 15.88 15.24 -11.28
CA ALA A 70 14.60 15.92 -11.12
C ALA A 70 14.37 16.18 -9.63
N GLN A 71 13.72 17.29 -9.30
CA GLN A 71 13.29 17.57 -7.93
C GLN A 71 12.05 16.71 -7.67
N MET A 72 12.07 15.92 -6.59
CA MET A 72 10.88 15.31 -6.02
C MET A 72 10.13 16.38 -5.26
N GLY A 73 8.82 16.43 -5.48
CA GLY A 73 7.96 17.41 -4.86
C GLY A 73 8.07 18.81 -5.47
N HIS A 74 7.03 19.60 -5.25
CA HIS A 74 7.12 21.04 -5.47
C HIS A 74 8.14 21.61 -4.48
N PRO A 75 8.69 22.82 -4.72
CA PRO A 75 9.49 23.51 -3.70
C PRO A 75 8.80 23.58 -2.34
N GLU A 76 7.47 23.45 -2.31
CA GLU A 76 6.54 23.51 -1.18
C GLU A 76 6.24 22.17 -0.47
N SER A 77 6.85 21.05 -0.91
CA SER A 77 6.61 19.74 -0.30
C SER A 77 7.15 19.63 1.13
N ARG A 78 6.30 19.14 2.04
CA ARG A 78 6.66 18.77 3.41
C ARG A 78 7.40 17.42 3.42
N ILE A 79 8.35 17.26 4.33
CA ILE A 79 9.20 16.07 4.45
C ILE A 79 9.26 15.62 5.91
N TRP A 80 8.81 14.39 6.14
CA TRP A 80 8.96 13.67 7.39
C TRP A 80 10.07 12.62 7.26
N ASP A 81 11.19 12.81 7.97
CA ASP A 81 12.34 11.89 7.91
C ASP A 81 12.26 10.90 9.09
N LEU A 82 12.00 9.62 8.81
CA LEU A 82 11.82 8.58 9.82
C LEU A 82 13.06 8.32 10.67
N ARG A 83 14.26 8.69 10.19
CA ARG A 83 15.52 8.56 10.94
C ARG A 83 15.55 9.40 12.22
N ARG A 84 14.65 10.38 12.35
CA ARG A 84 14.56 11.27 13.50
C ARG A 84 13.66 10.67 14.58
N PHE A 85 14.12 9.61 15.23
CA PHE A 85 13.31 8.77 16.12
C PHE A 85 12.70 9.48 17.35
N GLU A 86 13.23 10.62 17.77
CA GLU A 86 12.72 11.40 18.92
C GLU A 86 11.92 12.65 18.49
N GLN A 87 11.51 12.75 17.21
CA GLN A 87 10.69 13.88 16.77
C GLN A 87 9.25 13.79 17.32
N GLU A 88 8.70 14.95 17.65
CA GLU A 88 7.35 15.06 18.23
C GLU A 88 6.31 14.46 17.28
N GLY A 89 5.38 13.67 17.83
CA GLY A 89 4.36 12.97 17.06
C GLY A 89 4.84 11.71 16.33
N GLN A 90 6.07 11.24 16.56
CA GLN A 90 6.53 9.93 16.09
C GLN A 90 6.73 8.96 17.26
N ILE A 91 6.29 7.72 17.06
CA ILE A 91 6.68 6.55 17.85
C ILE A 91 7.61 5.71 16.98
N THR A 92 8.70 5.21 17.54
CA THR A 92 9.57 4.26 16.84
C THR A 92 9.73 2.99 17.64
N LEU A 93 9.31 1.87 17.06
CA LEU A 93 9.37 0.54 17.66
C LEU A 93 10.36 -0.31 16.89
N PHE A 94 11.46 -0.69 17.53
CA PHE A 94 12.42 -1.64 17.00
C PHE A 94 12.01 -3.05 17.42
N ASP A 95 11.86 -3.97 16.45
CA ASP A 95 11.48 -5.35 16.73
C ASP A 95 12.70 -6.29 16.70
N GLY A 96 12.44 -7.58 16.81
CA GLY A 96 13.40 -8.66 16.68
C GLY A 96 12.75 -10.01 16.98
N PRO A 97 13.44 -11.14 16.77
CA PRO A 97 14.87 -11.30 16.46
C PRO A 97 15.27 -11.00 14.99
N GLN A 98 16.52 -11.28 14.62
CA GLN A 98 17.02 -11.13 13.24
C GLN A 98 16.19 -11.89 12.20
N PHE A 99 16.08 -11.30 11.01
CA PHE A 99 15.45 -11.86 9.80
C PHE A 99 13.95 -12.15 9.88
N ILE A 100 13.25 -11.69 10.92
CA ILE A 100 11.82 -12.02 11.12
C ILE A 100 10.89 -11.35 10.12
N SER A 101 11.32 -10.24 9.53
CA SER A 101 10.55 -9.42 8.61
C SER A 101 11.04 -9.51 7.16
N SER A 102 12.06 -10.34 6.89
CA SER A 102 12.74 -10.47 5.59
C SER A 102 11.85 -10.79 4.38
N THR A 103 10.59 -11.18 4.59
CA THR A 103 9.63 -11.41 3.50
C THR A 103 8.30 -10.67 3.68
N GLY A 104 8.21 -9.78 4.67
CA GLY A 104 7.03 -8.98 4.99
C GLY A 104 6.98 -8.65 6.48
N LYS A 105 6.40 -7.49 6.79
CA LYS A 105 6.08 -7.05 8.15
C LYS A 105 4.73 -6.32 8.19
N PRO A 106 3.60 -7.02 7.97
CA PRO A 106 2.28 -6.44 8.20
C PRO A 106 2.17 -5.71 9.54
N VAL A 107 1.38 -4.64 9.53
CA VAL A 107 1.07 -3.78 10.67
C VAL A 107 -0.42 -3.48 10.64
N GLU A 108 -1.04 -3.42 11.81
CA GLU A 108 -2.46 -3.10 11.97
C GLU A 108 -2.65 -2.23 13.22
N LEU A 109 -3.61 -1.32 13.20
CA LEU A 109 -3.98 -0.47 14.34
C LEU A 109 -5.39 -0.84 14.81
N GLY A 110 -5.67 -0.80 16.12
CA GLY A 110 -7.00 -1.12 16.66
C GLY A 110 -7.06 -0.90 18.16
N ASP A 111 -8.24 -0.89 18.77
CA ASP A 111 -8.46 -0.83 20.22
C ASP A 111 -8.82 -2.23 20.75
N PHE A 112 -7.82 -3.11 20.87
CA PHE A 112 -8.04 -4.52 21.22
C PHE A 112 -8.37 -4.72 22.71
N ASN A 113 -8.09 -3.71 23.53
CA ASN A 113 -8.35 -3.73 24.97
C ASN A 113 -9.54 -2.84 25.40
N GLY A 114 -10.13 -2.09 24.47
CA GLY A 114 -11.36 -1.30 24.65
C GLY A 114 -11.21 -0.11 25.58
N ASN A 115 -10.00 0.46 25.70
CA ASN A 115 -9.71 1.57 26.61
C ASN A 115 -9.70 2.94 25.93
N GLU A 116 -10.07 2.99 24.65
CA GLU A 116 -10.12 4.18 23.81
C GLU A 116 -8.76 4.73 23.34
N CYS A 117 -7.66 4.10 23.74
CA CYS A 117 -6.32 4.37 23.22
C CYS A 117 -5.98 3.29 22.20
N GLY A 118 -5.58 3.69 20.99
CA GLY A 118 -5.22 2.73 19.97
C GLY A 118 -3.98 1.91 20.37
N ASP A 119 -3.98 0.67 19.92
CA ASP A 119 -2.90 -0.32 20.00
C ASP A 119 -2.30 -0.53 18.59
N VAL A 120 -1.16 -1.22 18.52
CA VAL A 120 -0.58 -1.64 17.24
C VAL A 120 -0.22 -3.13 17.24
N ALA A 121 -0.72 -3.86 16.25
CA ALA A 121 -0.33 -5.23 15.97
C ALA A 121 0.75 -5.26 14.89
N ILE A 122 1.84 -6.00 15.12
CA ILE A 122 3.01 -6.04 14.24
C ILE A 122 3.47 -7.48 14.07
N THR A 123 3.98 -7.84 12.90
CA THR A 123 4.33 -9.24 12.61
C THR A 123 5.83 -9.50 12.46
N GLY A 124 6.17 -10.79 12.53
CA GLY A 124 7.47 -11.36 12.24
C GLY A 124 7.27 -12.76 11.67
N GLN A 125 6.70 -12.87 10.47
CA GLN A 125 6.25 -14.13 9.87
C GLN A 125 7.39 -15.16 9.67
N ASN A 126 8.65 -14.71 9.56
CA ASN A 126 9.81 -15.60 9.44
C ASN A 126 10.34 -16.08 10.81
N ALA A 127 9.82 -15.55 11.92
CA ALA A 127 10.25 -15.92 13.26
C ALA A 127 10.06 -17.40 13.55
N ARG A 128 10.85 -17.90 14.51
CA ARG A 128 10.72 -19.26 15.07
C ARG A 128 10.73 -20.35 13.98
N ALA A 129 11.72 -20.28 13.09
CA ALA A 129 11.87 -21.16 11.93
C ALA A 129 10.65 -21.11 10.97
N GLY A 130 10.13 -19.90 10.74
CA GLY A 130 8.97 -19.66 9.89
C GLY A 130 7.63 -20.08 10.51
N ALA A 131 7.57 -20.38 11.80
CA ALA A 131 6.27 -20.56 12.46
C ALA A 131 5.49 -19.24 12.50
N GLY A 132 6.21 -18.11 12.53
CA GLY A 132 5.65 -16.78 12.61
C GLY A 132 5.39 -16.32 14.04
N GLN A 133 5.21 -15.01 14.15
CA GLN A 133 4.92 -14.30 15.39
C GLN A 133 4.13 -13.03 15.04
N THR A 134 3.21 -12.68 15.93
CA THR A 134 2.56 -11.36 15.99
C THR A 134 2.79 -10.79 17.39
N ARG A 135 2.92 -9.47 17.51
CA ARG A 135 2.94 -8.76 18.79
C ARG A 135 1.88 -7.70 18.76
N ILE A 136 1.13 -7.54 19.86
CA ILE A 136 0.28 -6.37 20.08
C ILE A 136 0.98 -5.51 21.11
N VAL A 137 1.32 -4.29 20.73
CA VAL A 137 1.82 -3.25 21.64
C VAL A 137 0.63 -2.39 22.01
N LEU A 138 0.29 -2.37 23.29
CA LEU A 138 -0.92 -1.72 23.76
C LEU A 138 -0.67 -0.26 24.12
N ASP A 139 -1.75 0.51 24.07
CA ASP A 139 -1.83 1.89 24.54
C ASP A 139 -0.83 2.81 23.81
N VAL A 140 -0.66 2.64 22.49
CA VAL A 140 0.37 3.37 21.73
C VAL A 140 0.10 4.86 21.64
N CYS A 141 -1.15 5.32 21.79
CA CYS A 141 -1.48 6.74 21.83
C CYS A 141 -0.76 7.49 22.96
N GLU A 142 -0.33 6.81 24.04
CA GLU A 142 0.41 7.42 25.15
C GLU A 142 1.93 7.53 24.89
N LEU A 143 2.41 7.06 23.74
CA LEU A 143 3.84 6.82 23.49
C LEU A 143 4.49 7.81 22.52
N PHE A 144 3.77 8.79 21.98
CA PHE A 144 4.31 9.75 21.01
C PHE A 144 5.56 10.48 21.53
N GLY A 145 6.56 10.64 20.64
CA GLY A 145 7.85 11.24 20.94
C GLY A 145 8.86 10.30 21.60
N HIS A 146 8.56 8.99 21.66
CA HIS A 146 9.40 7.99 22.30
C HIS A 146 9.81 6.85 21.36
N THR A 147 10.88 6.17 21.75
CA THR A 147 11.49 5.07 21.03
C THR A 147 11.61 3.85 21.94
N TYR A 148 11.24 2.67 21.45
CA TYR A 148 11.24 1.43 22.21
C TYR A 148 11.90 0.29 21.47
N ASP A 149 12.73 -0.48 22.17
CA ASP A 149 13.25 -1.77 21.72
C ASP A 149 12.36 -2.89 22.28
N LEU A 150 11.52 -3.47 21.42
CA LEU A 150 10.57 -4.52 21.78
C LEU A 150 11.26 -5.88 21.98
N PHE A 151 12.52 -6.02 21.56
CA PHE A 151 13.28 -7.24 21.68
C PHE A 151 14.08 -7.31 22.98
N ASP A 152 14.75 -6.22 23.37
CA ASP A 152 15.45 -6.10 24.66
C ASP A 152 14.69 -5.18 25.63
N GLN A 153 13.60 -5.72 26.21
CA GLN A 153 12.72 -5.04 27.18
C GLN A 153 13.37 -4.76 28.55
N ARG A 154 14.60 -4.25 28.62
CA ARG A 154 15.28 -3.90 29.87
C ARG A 154 15.02 -2.45 30.24
N GLY A 155 14.03 -2.21 31.11
CA GLY A 155 13.73 -0.89 31.65
C GLY A 155 12.42 -0.86 32.44
N ASP A 156 12.20 0.22 33.19
CA ASP A 156 11.03 0.38 34.06
C ASP A 156 9.83 1.08 33.37
N ASN A 157 9.90 1.36 32.06
CA ASN A 157 8.88 2.09 31.28
C ASN A 157 8.66 1.49 29.86
N ASN A 158 8.76 0.17 29.70
CA ASN A 158 8.46 -0.44 28.41
C ASN A 158 6.95 -0.53 28.19
N PRO A 159 6.48 -0.40 26.94
CA PRO A 159 5.07 -0.57 26.63
C PRO A 159 4.61 -1.99 26.99
N GLN A 160 3.31 -2.14 27.22
CA GLN A 160 2.71 -3.45 27.41
C GLN A 160 2.69 -4.19 26.07
N VAL A 161 3.17 -5.44 26.06
CA VAL A 161 3.27 -6.24 24.83
C VAL A 161 2.69 -7.63 25.05
N LEU A 162 1.69 -7.99 24.26
CA LEU A 162 1.23 -9.36 24.10
C LEU A 162 1.99 -10.01 22.94
N ASN A 163 2.66 -11.14 23.20
CA ASN A 163 3.34 -11.91 22.16
C ASN A 163 2.49 -13.11 21.73
N ILE A 164 2.22 -13.24 20.44
CA ILE A 164 1.44 -14.34 19.84
C ILE A 164 2.37 -15.18 18.99
N TYR A 165 2.51 -16.46 19.32
CA TYR A 165 3.43 -17.36 18.62
C TYR A 165 2.70 -18.37 17.73
N GLY A 166 3.20 -18.52 16.50
CA GLY A 166 2.71 -19.53 15.55
C GLY A 166 2.92 -20.96 16.01
N ALA A 167 2.06 -21.85 15.53
CA ALA A 167 1.93 -23.20 16.06
C ALA A 167 3.09 -24.13 15.66
N GLN A 168 3.44 -24.18 14.37
CA GLN A 168 4.46 -25.09 13.82
C GLN A 168 5.43 -24.38 12.88
N PRO A 169 6.69 -24.85 12.77
CA PRO A 169 7.65 -24.30 11.81
C PRO A 169 7.13 -24.33 10.37
N GLY A 170 7.18 -23.18 9.70
CA GLY A 170 6.74 -23.00 8.32
C GLY A 170 5.30 -22.51 8.15
N ASP A 171 4.50 -22.42 9.22
CA ASP A 171 3.10 -21.97 9.14
C ASP A 171 2.96 -20.50 8.68
N MET A 172 3.96 -19.67 8.99
CA MET A 172 4.01 -18.23 8.70
C MET A 172 2.84 -17.44 9.31
N LEU A 173 2.54 -17.64 10.60
CA LEU A 173 1.59 -16.77 11.32
C LEU A 173 2.01 -15.30 11.20
N GLY A 174 1.05 -14.44 10.86
CA GLY A 174 1.26 -13.02 10.62
C GLY A 174 1.65 -12.71 9.17
N THR A 175 1.21 -13.54 8.22
CA THR A 175 1.34 -13.25 6.79
C THR A 175 0.49 -12.05 6.37
N GLU A 176 -0.69 -11.92 7.00
CA GLU A 176 -1.59 -10.78 6.85
C GLU A 176 -2.29 -10.52 8.18
N LEU A 177 -2.68 -9.27 8.41
CA LEU A 177 -3.50 -8.84 9.55
C LEU A 177 -4.75 -8.10 9.06
N TYR A 178 -5.77 -8.09 9.90
CA TYR A 178 -6.91 -7.19 9.78
C TYR A 178 -7.59 -7.08 11.15
N HIS A 179 -8.27 -5.97 11.44
CA HIS A 179 -9.00 -5.79 12.69
C HIS A 179 -10.45 -5.36 12.44
N ALA A 180 -11.35 -5.81 13.32
CA ALA A 180 -12.73 -5.32 13.44
C ALA A 180 -13.39 -5.96 14.67
N ASP A 181 -14.48 -5.38 15.15
CA ASP A 181 -15.36 -6.00 16.16
C ASP A 181 -16.33 -6.99 15.49
N PHE A 182 -15.88 -8.22 15.20
CA PHE A 182 -16.69 -9.23 14.49
C PHE A 182 -17.81 -9.81 15.37
N ASN A 183 -17.65 -9.73 16.70
CA ASN A 183 -18.60 -10.26 17.65
C ASN A 183 -19.46 -9.16 18.33
N ALA A 184 -19.33 -7.90 17.92
CA ALA A 184 -20.05 -6.75 18.47
C ALA A 184 -20.02 -6.63 20.00
N ASP A 185 -18.90 -6.98 20.64
CA ASP A 185 -18.72 -6.86 22.08
C ASP A 185 -18.08 -5.54 22.52
N GLY A 186 -17.69 -4.70 21.55
CA GLY A 186 -17.12 -3.38 21.73
C GLY A 186 -15.60 -3.36 21.86
N TYR A 187 -14.93 -4.48 21.60
CA TYR A 187 -13.47 -4.56 21.49
C TYR A 187 -13.12 -4.90 20.04
N ASP A 188 -12.05 -4.29 19.51
CA ASP A 188 -11.56 -4.75 18.21
C ASP A 188 -10.97 -6.16 18.37
N ASP A 189 -11.30 -7.05 17.43
CA ASP A 189 -10.71 -8.37 17.31
C ASP A 189 -9.57 -8.33 16.29
N LEU A 190 -8.57 -9.19 16.47
CA LEU A 190 -7.45 -9.30 15.54
C LEU A 190 -7.55 -10.58 14.70
N VAL A 191 -7.57 -10.42 13.37
CA VAL A 191 -7.43 -11.50 12.41
C VAL A 191 -5.97 -11.69 12.04
N ILE A 192 -5.51 -12.94 12.03
CA ILE A 192 -4.11 -13.28 11.71
C ILE A 192 -4.06 -14.42 10.70
N GLY A 193 -3.48 -14.15 9.53
CA GLY A 193 -3.24 -15.15 8.48
C GLY A 193 -2.00 -16.02 8.74
N ALA A 194 -2.12 -17.32 8.48
CA ALA A 194 -1.02 -18.29 8.46
C ALA A 194 -1.11 -19.15 7.21
N GLN A 195 -0.77 -18.55 6.06
CA GLN A 195 -1.04 -19.08 4.72
C GLN A 195 -0.48 -20.49 4.45
N ASN A 196 0.56 -20.92 5.18
CA ASN A 196 1.23 -22.20 4.96
C ASN A 196 0.92 -23.25 6.02
N ALA A 197 0.09 -22.89 7.01
CA ALA A 197 -0.30 -23.79 8.07
C ALA A 197 -1.01 -25.05 7.52
N VAL A 198 -0.86 -26.15 8.26
CA VAL A 198 -1.57 -27.40 7.98
C VAL A 198 -3.06 -27.20 8.27
N GLY A 199 -3.95 -27.61 7.38
CA GLY A 199 -5.40 -27.56 7.60
C GLY A 199 -5.87 -28.51 8.71
N LEU A 200 -7.12 -28.97 8.62
CA LEU A 200 -7.77 -29.76 9.67
C LEU A 200 -7.00 -31.04 10.05
N ASP A 201 -6.26 -31.64 9.10
CA ASP A 201 -5.39 -32.78 9.36
C ASP A 201 -4.09 -32.73 8.53
N ILE A 202 -3.19 -33.67 8.82
CA ILE A 202 -1.86 -33.76 8.20
C ILE A 202 -1.88 -33.94 6.67
N THR A 203 -3.02 -34.29 6.07
CA THR A 203 -3.15 -34.42 4.61
C THR A 203 -3.43 -33.07 3.92
N HIS A 204 -3.71 -32.02 4.70
CA HIS A 204 -4.00 -30.65 4.26
C HIS A 204 -2.80 -29.71 4.46
N GLN A 205 -1.58 -30.16 4.14
CA GLN A 205 -0.39 -29.31 4.23
C GLN A 205 -0.51 -28.06 3.34
N GLY A 206 -0.21 -26.88 3.88
CA GLY A 206 -0.33 -25.62 3.13
C GLY A 206 -1.77 -25.26 2.75
N ALA A 207 -2.77 -25.86 3.40
CA ALA A 207 -4.16 -25.42 3.24
C ALA A 207 -4.36 -23.99 3.77
N GLY A 208 -3.51 -23.56 4.70
CA GLY A 208 -3.62 -22.29 5.39
C GLY A 208 -4.56 -22.35 6.58
N GLN A 209 -4.35 -21.42 7.50
CA GLN A 209 -5.22 -21.17 8.65
C GLN A 209 -5.40 -19.67 8.83
N VAL A 210 -6.57 -19.28 9.31
CA VAL A 210 -6.87 -17.92 9.77
C VAL A 210 -7.29 -18.01 11.23
N TYR A 211 -6.82 -17.08 12.04
CA TYR A 211 -7.13 -17.00 13.46
C TYR A 211 -7.86 -15.69 13.74
N ILE A 212 -8.92 -15.75 14.53
CA ILE A 212 -9.54 -14.57 15.13
C ILE A 212 -9.22 -14.62 16.62
N LEU A 213 -8.46 -13.64 17.09
CA LEU A 213 -8.21 -13.39 18.51
C LEU A 213 -9.23 -12.35 18.96
N PHE A 214 -10.17 -12.75 19.82
CA PHE A 214 -11.18 -11.82 20.31
C PHE A 214 -10.58 -10.80 21.29
N GLY A 215 -10.92 -9.52 21.08
CA GLY A 215 -10.52 -8.42 21.94
C GLY A 215 -11.11 -8.53 23.35
N LYS A 216 -10.46 -7.91 24.35
CA LYS A 216 -10.95 -7.87 25.74
C LYS A 216 -10.12 -6.95 26.64
N ALA A 217 -10.76 -6.43 27.67
CA ALA A 217 -10.13 -5.53 28.64
C ALA A 217 -8.89 -6.10 29.37
N ASP A 218 -8.78 -7.42 29.54
CA ASP A 218 -7.65 -8.07 30.23
C ASP A 218 -6.64 -8.71 29.27
N LEU A 219 -6.59 -8.27 28.00
CA LEU A 219 -5.70 -8.82 26.97
C LEU A 219 -4.22 -8.78 27.39
N SER A 220 -3.82 -7.77 28.16
CA SER A 220 -2.45 -7.60 28.65
C SER A 220 -2.07 -8.47 29.87
N ASP A 221 -3.04 -9.05 30.56
CA ASP A 221 -2.79 -9.92 31.72
C ASP A 221 -2.08 -11.24 31.33
N GLN A 222 -2.11 -11.58 30.03
CA GLN A 222 -1.39 -12.70 29.44
C GLN A 222 -0.31 -12.17 28.48
N PRO A 223 0.93 -11.90 28.93
CA PRO A 223 1.97 -11.30 28.08
C PRO A 223 2.45 -12.21 26.94
N THR A 224 1.97 -13.45 26.89
CA THR A 224 2.31 -14.43 25.85
C THR A 224 1.17 -15.39 25.60
N LEU A 225 0.76 -15.47 24.34
CA LEU A 225 -0.18 -16.43 23.78
C LEU A 225 0.56 -17.37 22.83
N ASN A 226 0.37 -18.67 22.98
CA ASN A 226 0.80 -19.65 21.99
C ASN A 226 -0.46 -20.20 21.33
N ILE A 227 -0.56 -20.08 20.01
CA ILE A 227 -1.78 -20.45 19.28
C ILE A 227 -1.94 -21.97 19.08
N ALA A 228 -0.93 -22.76 19.48
CA ALA A 228 -0.92 -24.22 19.35
C ALA A 228 -1.94 -24.98 20.22
N PRO A 229 -2.22 -24.63 21.50
CA PRO A 229 -3.41 -25.12 22.20
C PRO A 229 -4.67 -24.36 21.76
N SER A 230 -5.82 -25.02 21.69
CA SER A 230 -7.10 -24.32 21.56
C SER A 230 -7.30 -23.45 22.79
N LEU A 231 -7.36 -22.13 22.59
CA LEU A 231 -7.54 -21.12 23.63
C LEU A 231 -8.97 -20.61 23.53
N ASP A 232 -9.67 -20.53 24.64
CA ASP A 232 -11.10 -20.17 24.68
C ASP A 232 -11.43 -18.86 23.93
N ASP A 233 -10.44 -17.96 23.82
CA ASP A 233 -10.54 -16.64 23.18
C ASP A 233 -10.04 -16.59 21.72
N VAL A 234 -9.76 -17.76 21.10
CA VAL A 234 -9.29 -17.84 19.71
C VAL A 234 -10.18 -18.78 18.89
N MET A 235 -10.75 -18.25 17.80
CA MET A 235 -11.37 -19.04 16.75
C MET A 235 -10.33 -19.38 15.67
N ILE A 236 -10.29 -20.63 15.22
CA ILE A 236 -9.41 -21.12 14.16
C ILE A 236 -10.25 -21.51 12.95
N ILE A 237 -9.91 -20.97 11.79
CA ILE A 237 -10.53 -21.27 10.50
C ILE A 237 -9.51 -22.01 9.64
N TYR A 238 -9.79 -23.27 9.32
CA TYR A 238 -8.94 -24.14 8.52
C TYR A 238 -9.25 -24.00 7.04
N GLY A 239 -8.20 -23.86 6.23
CA GLY A 239 -8.31 -23.83 4.78
C GLY A 239 -8.87 -25.14 4.19
N PRO A 240 -9.48 -25.04 2.99
CA PRO A 240 -10.36 -26.07 2.45
C PRO A 240 -9.66 -27.33 1.91
N GLU A 241 -8.46 -27.20 1.33
CA GLU A 241 -7.72 -28.34 0.79
C GLU A 241 -6.20 -28.15 0.81
N LEU A 242 -5.46 -29.23 0.56
CA LEU A 242 -4.01 -29.22 0.37
C LEU A 242 -3.56 -28.09 -0.58
N GLY A 243 -2.72 -27.19 -0.07
CA GLY A 243 -2.13 -26.11 -0.85
C GLY A 243 -3.07 -24.94 -1.16
N ALA A 244 -4.28 -24.89 -0.60
CA ALA A 244 -5.25 -23.81 -0.87
C ALA A 244 -4.78 -22.41 -0.40
N ARG A 245 -3.97 -22.38 0.67
CA ARG A 245 -3.39 -21.17 1.28
C ARG A 245 -4.41 -20.13 1.72
N ALA A 246 -5.46 -20.58 2.42
CA ALA A 246 -6.39 -19.69 3.10
C ALA A 246 -5.63 -18.77 4.08
N GLY A 247 -5.98 -17.49 4.11
CA GLY A 247 -5.30 -16.49 4.93
C GLY A 247 -3.99 -15.97 4.32
N ILE A 248 -3.81 -16.12 3.00
CA ILE A 248 -2.79 -15.36 2.25
C ILE A 248 -3.11 -13.86 2.26
N TRP A 249 -4.40 -13.52 2.26
CA TRP A 249 -4.94 -12.19 2.48
C TRP A 249 -6.23 -12.33 3.28
N VAL A 250 -6.50 -11.34 4.15
CA VAL A 250 -7.73 -11.23 4.95
C VAL A 250 -8.16 -9.76 4.95
N GLU A 251 -9.47 -9.52 4.98
CA GLU A 251 -10.09 -8.19 5.12
C GLU A 251 -11.48 -8.36 5.77
N GLY A 252 -12.23 -7.30 6.00
CA GLY A 252 -13.63 -7.35 6.40
C GLY A 252 -14.50 -6.24 5.79
N GLY A 253 -15.77 -6.25 6.21
CA GLY A 253 -16.84 -5.34 5.79
C GLY A 253 -18.20 -5.92 6.16
N ASP A 254 -19.28 -5.14 6.10
CA ASP A 254 -20.65 -5.63 6.27
C ASP A 254 -21.22 -6.08 4.91
N PHE A 255 -20.94 -7.32 4.50
CA PHE A 255 -21.23 -7.81 3.15
C PHE A 255 -22.68 -8.29 2.96
N ASP A 256 -23.47 -8.35 4.03
CA ASP A 256 -24.91 -8.62 3.96
C ASP A 256 -25.84 -7.54 4.51
N GLY A 257 -25.31 -6.43 5.02
CA GLY A 257 -26.07 -5.30 5.51
C GLY A 257 -26.79 -5.61 6.82
N ASP A 258 -26.28 -6.55 7.62
CA ASP A 258 -26.86 -6.91 8.91
C ASP A 258 -26.33 -6.05 10.08
N GLY A 259 -25.34 -5.20 9.79
CA GLY A 259 -24.72 -4.26 10.71
C GLY A 259 -23.55 -4.84 11.50
N PHE A 260 -23.12 -6.08 11.23
CA PHE A 260 -21.93 -6.69 11.80
C PHE A 260 -20.79 -6.73 10.78
N GLN A 261 -19.56 -6.61 11.28
CA GLN A 261 -18.38 -6.80 10.43
C GLN A 261 -18.24 -8.29 10.10
N ASP A 262 -18.06 -8.61 8.82
CA ASP A 262 -17.84 -9.95 8.31
C ASP A 262 -16.38 -10.13 7.88
N LEU A 263 -15.85 -11.35 7.99
CA LEU A 263 -14.47 -11.65 7.62
C LEU A 263 -14.39 -12.21 6.19
N LEU A 264 -13.62 -11.56 5.32
CA LEU A 264 -13.28 -12.00 3.98
C LEU A 264 -11.89 -12.67 3.96
N ILE A 265 -11.81 -13.89 3.43
CA ILE A 265 -10.59 -14.71 3.41
C ILE A 265 -10.24 -15.12 1.99
N GLY A 266 -9.04 -14.76 1.54
CA GLY A 266 -8.47 -15.26 0.29
C GLY A 266 -7.82 -16.65 0.43
N ALA A 267 -8.06 -17.53 -0.53
CA ALA A 267 -7.43 -18.86 -0.67
C ALA A 267 -6.96 -19.05 -2.12
N ASN A 268 -5.90 -18.34 -2.48
CA ASN A 268 -5.56 -18.11 -3.88
C ASN A 268 -5.14 -19.36 -4.67
N GLN A 269 -4.68 -20.41 -4.00
CA GLN A 269 -4.27 -21.65 -4.68
C GLN A 269 -5.32 -22.76 -4.57
N ALA A 270 -6.51 -22.43 -4.05
CA ALA A 270 -7.63 -23.35 -4.03
C ALA A 270 -8.07 -23.75 -5.45
N ASP A 271 -8.61 -24.96 -5.57
CA ASP A 271 -8.83 -25.64 -6.83
C ASP A 271 -10.28 -25.62 -7.33
N GLY A 272 -11.18 -24.90 -6.67
CA GLY A 272 -12.54 -24.69 -7.16
C GLY A 272 -13.35 -25.96 -7.28
N LEU A 273 -13.24 -26.89 -6.33
CA LEU A 273 -13.98 -28.15 -6.41
C LEU A 273 -15.48 -27.89 -6.26
N LEU A 274 -16.22 -28.04 -7.37
CA LEU A 274 -17.68 -27.91 -7.44
C LEU A 274 -18.26 -29.03 -8.31
N ASN A 275 -19.21 -29.80 -7.77
CA ASN A 275 -19.88 -30.90 -8.50
C ASN A 275 -18.91 -31.86 -9.22
N GLN A 276 -17.80 -32.23 -8.56
CA GLN A 276 -16.72 -33.09 -9.09
C GLN A 276 -15.89 -32.48 -10.23
N THR A 277 -16.12 -31.21 -10.57
CA THR A 277 -15.27 -30.44 -11.48
C THR A 277 -14.26 -29.65 -10.66
N ARG A 278 -13.01 -29.64 -11.10
CA ARG A 278 -11.90 -28.93 -10.45
C ARG A 278 -11.28 -27.96 -11.46
N ARG A 279 -11.00 -26.73 -11.04
CA ARG A 279 -10.22 -25.73 -11.78
C ARG A 279 -8.94 -25.47 -10.99
N PRO A 280 -7.84 -26.22 -11.27
CA PRO A 280 -6.66 -26.16 -10.41
C PRO A 280 -6.11 -24.75 -10.23
N ASN A 281 -5.75 -24.37 -9.00
CA ASN A 281 -5.30 -23.02 -8.64
C ASN A 281 -6.18 -21.88 -9.21
N THR A 282 -7.49 -22.12 -9.34
CA THR A 282 -8.40 -21.06 -9.77
C THR A 282 -8.50 -19.95 -8.72
N GLY A 283 -8.23 -20.30 -7.47
CA GLY A 283 -8.42 -19.44 -6.31
C GLY A 283 -9.86 -19.39 -5.86
N GLU A 284 -10.04 -19.26 -4.55
CA GLU A 284 -11.32 -19.14 -3.89
C GLU A 284 -11.26 -18.03 -2.85
N ALA A 285 -12.42 -17.55 -2.44
CA ALA A 285 -12.55 -16.67 -1.29
C ALA A 285 -13.78 -17.04 -0.47
N TYR A 286 -13.78 -16.62 0.79
CA TYR A 286 -14.82 -16.96 1.75
C TYR A 286 -15.24 -15.75 2.56
N ILE A 287 -16.54 -15.58 2.77
CA ILE A 287 -17.06 -14.68 3.81
C ILE A 287 -17.49 -15.52 4.99
N VAL A 288 -16.93 -15.24 6.16
CA VAL A 288 -17.38 -15.75 7.45
C VAL A 288 -18.13 -14.63 8.15
N TYR A 289 -19.46 -14.76 8.20
CA TYR A 289 -20.32 -13.68 8.69
C TYR A 289 -20.17 -13.43 10.20
N GLY A 290 -20.12 -12.17 10.59
CA GLY A 290 -20.01 -11.71 11.96
C GLY A 290 -21.29 -11.92 12.79
N GLY A 291 -21.18 -11.60 14.07
CA GLY A 291 -22.33 -11.47 14.97
C GLY A 291 -22.05 -11.88 16.42
N PRO A 292 -22.97 -11.56 17.35
CA PRO A 292 -22.72 -11.53 18.79
C PRO A 292 -22.39 -12.86 19.48
N ASN A 293 -22.46 -13.98 18.76
CA ASN A 293 -22.18 -15.30 19.30
C ASN A 293 -21.45 -16.16 18.28
N MET A 294 -20.42 -15.62 17.60
CA MET A 294 -19.65 -16.37 16.59
C MET A 294 -19.19 -17.75 17.09
N LEU A 295 -18.65 -17.84 18.32
CA LEU A 295 -18.22 -19.13 18.90
C LEU A 295 -19.38 -20.14 19.08
N GLU A 296 -20.61 -19.69 19.34
CA GLU A 296 -21.78 -20.57 19.38
C GLU A 296 -22.21 -20.99 17.97
N MET A 297 -22.14 -20.06 17.02
CA MET A 297 -22.57 -20.25 15.64
C MET A 297 -21.68 -21.23 14.87
N TYR A 298 -20.36 -21.08 15.02
CA TYR A 298 -19.37 -21.82 14.24
C TYR A 298 -18.64 -22.88 15.07
N GLY A 299 -18.59 -22.72 16.39
CA GLY A 299 -17.61 -23.40 17.23
C GLY A 299 -16.23 -22.73 17.16
N GLN A 300 -15.30 -23.24 17.94
CA GLN A 300 -13.92 -22.73 18.00
C GLN A 300 -13.07 -23.10 16.77
N GLN A 301 -13.48 -24.13 16.02
CA GLN A 301 -12.77 -24.68 14.87
C GLN A 301 -13.70 -24.76 13.67
N VAL A 302 -13.39 -24.01 12.64
CA VAL A 302 -14.19 -23.88 11.41
C VAL A 302 -13.45 -24.55 10.25
N ASP A 303 -14.12 -25.37 9.47
CA ASP A 303 -13.54 -26.07 8.31
C ASP A 303 -14.16 -25.56 7.01
N LEU A 304 -13.38 -24.80 6.23
CA LEU A 304 -13.83 -24.21 4.96
C LEU A 304 -14.07 -25.24 3.84
N SER A 305 -13.65 -26.50 4.03
CA SER A 305 -13.96 -27.59 3.09
C SER A 305 -15.43 -28.01 3.16
N GLN A 306 -16.14 -27.65 4.23
CA GLN A 306 -17.54 -28.00 4.45
C GLN A 306 -18.45 -26.81 4.16
N ALA A 307 -19.58 -27.08 3.51
CA ALA A 307 -20.62 -26.06 3.34
C ALA A 307 -21.21 -25.67 4.70
N SER A 308 -21.37 -24.37 4.91
CA SER A 308 -21.98 -23.80 6.12
C SER A 308 -23.10 -22.83 5.71
N PRO A 309 -24.23 -22.78 6.44
CA PRO A 309 -25.28 -21.80 6.18
C PRO A 309 -24.85 -20.36 6.47
N ASN A 310 -23.73 -20.16 7.17
CA ASN A 310 -23.20 -18.85 7.55
C ASN A 310 -21.80 -18.63 6.96
N ILE A 311 -21.46 -19.28 5.85
CA ILE A 311 -20.23 -18.99 5.10
C ILE A 311 -20.58 -18.94 3.62
N THR A 312 -20.23 -17.83 2.96
CA THR A 312 -20.30 -17.73 1.51
C THR A 312 -18.98 -18.14 0.91
N ARG A 313 -19.02 -18.90 -0.19
CA ARG A 313 -17.82 -19.35 -0.92
C ARG A 313 -17.86 -18.84 -2.35
N PHE A 314 -16.82 -18.14 -2.77
CA PHE A 314 -16.60 -17.71 -4.15
C PHE A 314 -15.57 -18.61 -4.83
N ILE A 315 -15.84 -19.01 -6.06
CA ILE A 315 -14.92 -19.83 -6.85
C ILE A 315 -14.49 -19.07 -8.10
N GLY A 316 -13.17 -18.90 -8.27
CA GLY A 316 -12.59 -18.25 -9.43
C GLY A 316 -12.96 -18.89 -10.77
N THR A 317 -12.76 -18.16 -11.86
CA THR A 317 -13.35 -18.52 -13.17
C THR A 317 -12.64 -19.63 -13.94
N LYS A 318 -11.30 -19.70 -13.86
CA LYS A 318 -10.45 -20.52 -14.73
C LYS A 318 -9.24 -21.05 -13.95
N PRO A 319 -8.62 -22.16 -14.38
CA PRO A 319 -7.39 -22.66 -13.75
C PRO A 319 -6.25 -21.63 -13.77
N ASP A 320 -5.38 -21.71 -12.76
CA ASP A 320 -4.15 -20.93 -12.57
C ASP A 320 -4.36 -19.40 -12.57
N ARG A 321 -5.53 -18.95 -12.09
CA ARG A 321 -5.88 -17.53 -11.97
C ARG A 321 -5.45 -16.90 -10.67
N LEU A 322 -5.37 -17.70 -9.60
CA LEU A 322 -4.99 -17.23 -8.28
C LEU A 322 -5.95 -16.18 -7.70
N PHE A 323 -7.24 -16.37 -7.92
CA PHE A 323 -8.28 -15.47 -7.41
C PHE A 323 -8.30 -15.42 -5.88
N GLY A 324 -8.51 -14.25 -5.29
CA GLY A 324 -8.38 -14.06 -3.84
C GLY A 324 -6.92 -14.02 -3.38
N SER A 325 -5.99 -13.59 -4.25
CA SER A 325 -4.61 -13.28 -3.84
C SER A 325 -4.52 -11.98 -3.04
N THR A 326 -5.44 -11.06 -3.32
CA THR A 326 -5.71 -9.82 -2.59
C THR A 326 -7.23 -9.71 -2.49
N VAL A 327 -7.74 -9.33 -1.32
CA VAL A 327 -9.16 -9.12 -1.08
C VAL A 327 -9.37 -7.78 -0.37
N TYR A 328 -10.50 -7.12 -0.61
CA TYR A 328 -10.85 -5.86 0.04
C TYR A 328 -12.37 -5.74 0.22
N GLY A 329 -12.83 -5.01 1.23
CA GLY A 329 -14.26 -4.76 1.48
C GLY A 329 -14.58 -3.27 1.52
N ALA A 330 -15.53 -2.82 0.71
CA ALA A 330 -16.05 -1.44 0.74
C ALA A 330 -17.29 -1.28 -0.15
N ASP A 331 -18.20 -0.39 0.23
CA ASP A 331 -19.35 0.01 -0.61
C ASP A 331 -18.92 0.89 -1.81
N LEU A 332 -19.00 0.35 -3.03
CA LEU A 332 -18.73 1.06 -4.29
C LEU A 332 -20.01 1.43 -5.05
N ASN A 333 -21.17 0.88 -4.66
CA ASN A 333 -22.45 1.12 -5.35
C ASN A 333 -23.41 2.07 -4.58
N ARG A 334 -22.99 2.50 -3.38
CA ARG A 334 -23.71 3.33 -2.41
C ARG A 334 -25.04 2.74 -1.92
N ASP A 335 -25.13 1.43 -1.78
CA ASP A 335 -26.30 0.76 -1.20
C ASP A 335 -26.19 0.51 0.32
N SER A 336 -25.10 0.98 0.94
CA SER A 336 -24.76 0.81 2.36
C SER A 336 -24.50 -0.63 2.78
N ILE A 337 -24.25 -1.52 1.82
CA ILE A 337 -23.68 -2.85 2.03
C ILE A 337 -22.28 -2.82 1.42
N ASP A 338 -21.29 -3.33 2.16
CA ASP A 338 -19.94 -3.39 1.60
C ASP A 338 -19.90 -4.38 0.45
N ASP A 339 -19.17 -4.02 -0.61
CA ASP A 339 -18.93 -4.87 -1.76
C ASP A 339 -17.65 -5.69 -1.56
N ILE A 340 -17.59 -6.83 -2.23
CA ILE A 340 -16.46 -7.75 -2.16
C ILE A 340 -15.52 -7.51 -3.33
N LEU A 341 -14.33 -7.02 -3.06
CA LEU A 341 -13.29 -6.82 -4.06
C LEU A 341 -12.26 -7.95 -3.97
N MET A 342 -11.93 -8.56 -5.11
CA MET A 342 -11.02 -9.69 -5.15
C MET A 342 -10.17 -9.67 -6.42
N SER A 343 -8.86 -9.78 -6.24
CA SER A 343 -7.91 -9.80 -7.35
C SER A 343 -7.36 -11.18 -7.63
N ALA A 344 -7.18 -11.45 -8.91
CA ALA A 344 -6.32 -12.49 -9.43
C ALA A 344 -5.01 -11.85 -9.90
N ALA A 345 -4.20 -11.42 -8.92
CA ALA A 345 -2.87 -10.89 -9.13
C ALA A 345 -2.01 -11.25 -7.93
N LEU A 346 -0.91 -11.95 -8.19
CA LEU A 346 0.04 -12.36 -7.18
C LEU A 346 1.43 -11.92 -7.62
N TRP A 347 2.06 -11.08 -6.82
CA TRP A 347 3.47 -10.74 -6.96
C TRP A 347 4.07 -10.38 -5.60
N ARG A 348 3.92 -11.29 -4.63
CA ARG A 348 4.29 -11.05 -3.23
C ARG A 348 5.49 -11.90 -2.81
N GLY A 349 6.46 -11.30 -2.12
CA GLY A 349 7.67 -11.99 -1.65
C GLY A 349 7.36 -13.17 -0.72
N SER A 350 6.51 -12.94 0.29
CA SER A 350 6.05 -13.96 1.24
C SER A 350 5.33 -15.12 0.54
N ALA A 351 4.61 -14.84 -0.56
CA ALA A 351 3.79 -15.84 -1.21
C ALA A 351 4.59 -16.94 -1.92
N GLY A 352 5.85 -16.67 -2.27
CA GLY A 352 6.76 -17.67 -2.82
C GLY A 352 7.22 -18.72 -1.82
N ILE A 353 7.02 -18.51 -0.52
CA ILE A 353 7.33 -19.50 0.50
C ILE A 353 6.17 -20.49 0.55
N GLY A 354 6.42 -21.75 0.20
CA GLY A 354 5.40 -22.81 0.26
C GLY A 354 4.43 -22.87 -0.92
N GLY A 355 4.34 -21.82 -1.76
CA GLY A 355 3.45 -21.76 -2.91
C GLY A 355 4.01 -21.04 -4.13
N LEU A 356 3.13 -20.51 -4.99
CA LEU A 356 3.53 -19.69 -6.14
C LEU A 356 3.92 -18.27 -5.68
N ALA A 357 5.04 -17.76 -6.20
CA ALA A 357 5.50 -16.38 -5.94
C ALA A 357 4.85 -15.34 -6.86
N GLN A 358 4.35 -15.78 -8.03
CA GLN A 358 3.75 -14.88 -9.00
C GLN A 358 2.75 -15.58 -9.91
N GLY A 359 1.70 -14.88 -10.31
CA GLY A 359 0.66 -15.37 -11.19
C GLY A 359 -0.54 -14.43 -11.21
N GLY A 360 -1.56 -14.74 -11.99
CA GLY A 360 -2.72 -13.87 -12.03
C GLY A 360 -3.56 -14.06 -13.28
N GLY A 361 -4.67 -13.34 -13.29
CA GLY A 361 -5.62 -13.25 -14.37
C GLY A 361 -5.01 -12.71 -15.64
N ASN A 362 -5.59 -13.18 -16.73
CA ASN A 362 -5.38 -12.61 -18.05
C ASN A 362 -6.41 -11.52 -18.29
N GLY A 363 -6.04 -10.49 -19.04
CA GLY A 363 -6.97 -9.45 -19.49
C GLY A 363 -8.13 -10.01 -20.34
N PRO A 364 -9.02 -9.14 -20.86
CA PRO A 364 -10.22 -9.58 -21.58
C PRO A 364 -9.86 -10.45 -22.77
N LEU A 365 -10.80 -11.31 -23.19
CA LEU A 365 -10.59 -12.35 -24.23
C LEU A 365 -9.50 -13.38 -23.89
N ASN A 366 -8.98 -13.37 -22.66
CA ASN A 366 -7.91 -14.27 -22.22
C ASN A 366 -6.61 -14.14 -23.05
N ASN A 367 -6.34 -12.96 -23.60
CA ASN A 367 -5.22 -12.75 -24.55
C ASN A 367 -4.04 -11.97 -23.96
N ARG A 368 -4.25 -11.26 -22.85
CA ARG A 368 -3.23 -10.45 -22.17
C ARG A 368 -2.72 -11.20 -20.96
N TRP A 369 -1.67 -11.98 -21.16
CA TRP A 369 -1.13 -12.90 -20.15
C TRP A 369 -0.73 -12.17 -18.86
N LYS A 370 -1.22 -12.63 -17.70
CA LYS A 370 -0.89 -12.11 -16.36
C LYS A 370 -1.03 -10.59 -16.25
N ALA A 371 -2.08 -10.04 -16.85
CA ALA A 371 -2.36 -8.62 -16.73
C ALA A 371 -2.84 -8.24 -15.33
N GLY A 372 -3.45 -9.19 -14.62
CA GLY A 372 -4.26 -8.91 -13.44
C GLY A 372 -5.73 -8.71 -13.83
N GLU A 373 -6.62 -9.20 -12.97
CA GLU A 373 -8.06 -8.94 -13.03
C GLU A 373 -8.58 -8.74 -11.61
N THR A 374 -9.29 -7.64 -11.37
CA THR A 374 -9.93 -7.32 -10.08
C THR A 374 -11.44 -7.36 -10.27
N TRP A 375 -12.10 -8.17 -9.46
CA TRP A 375 -13.53 -8.38 -9.49
C TRP A 375 -14.16 -7.62 -8.33
N ILE A 376 -15.17 -6.83 -8.64
CA ILE A 376 -16.04 -6.19 -7.68
C ILE A 376 -17.34 -6.98 -7.72
N ILE A 377 -17.73 -7.57 -6.58
CA ILE A 377 -18.96 -8.32 -6.42
C ILE A 377 -19.85 -7.57 -5.45
N PHE A 378 -20.97 -7.05 -5.93
CA PHE A 378 -21.81 -6.19 -5.11
C PHE A 378 -22.47 -6.94 -3.96
N GLY A 379 -22.31 -6.40 -2.74
CA GLY A 379 -22.74 -6.98 -1.47
C GLY A 379 -24.22 -7.36 -1.48
N ASN A 380 -24.57 -8.46 -0.78
CA ASN A 380 -25.96 -8.90 -0.77
C ASN A 380 -26.29 -9.92 0.32
N ALA A 381 -27.33 -9.64 1.10
CA ALA A 381 -27.84 -10.56 2.11
C ALA A 381 -28.24 -11.96 1.61
N SER A 382 -28.61 -12.08 0.33
CA SER A 382 -28.94 -13.37 -0.26
C SER A 382 -27.72 -14.26 -0.50
N TYR A 383 -26.50 -13.74 -0.39
CA TYR A 383 -25.28 -14.53 -0.56
C TYR A 383 -24.98 -15.42 0.64
N ARG A 384 -25.48 -15.08 1.84
CA ARG A 384 -25.20 -15.85 3.06
C ARG A 384 -25.47 -17.35 2.86
N GLY A 385 -24.43 -18.15 3.05
CA GLY A 385 -24.47 -19.61 2.90
C GLY A 385 -24.47 -20.13 1.47
N GLN A 386 -24.25 -19.27 0.47
CA GLN A 386 -24.21 -19.66 -0.94
C GLN A 386 -22.81 -20.08 -1.39
N ILE A 387 -22.77 -20.88 -2.45
CA ILE A 387 -21.57 -21.12 -3.25
C ILE A 387 -21.78 -20.40 -4.59
N ILE A 388 -20.93 -19.43 -4.88
CA ILE A 388 -21.01 -18.57 -6.06
C ILE A 388 -19.86 -18.94 -7.01
N ASP A 389 -20.20 -19.53 -8.15
CA ASP A 389 -19.25 -19.81 -9.23
C ASP A 389 -19.14 -18.58 -10.15
N LEU A 390 -18.02 -17.86 -10.08
CA LEU A 390 -17.81 -16.65 -10.88
C LEU A 390 -17.76 -16.92 -12.39
N ALA A 391 -17.48 -18.16 -12.79
CA ALA A 391 -17.52 -18.53 -14.21
C ALA A 391 -18.94 -18.45 -14.80
N GLU A 392 -19.98 -18.46 -13.97
CA GLU A 392 -21.38 -18.31 -14.41
C GLU A 392 -21.80 -16.85 -14.61
N LEU A 393 -20.99 -15.89 -14.13
CA LEU A 393 -21.29 -14.45 -14.16
C LEU A 393 -20.65 -13.72 -15.34
N VAL A 394 -19.87 -14.44 -16.15
CA VAL A 394 -19.20 -13.91 -17.34
C VAL A 394 -19.41 -14.78 -18.57
N ASP A 395 -19.29 -14.19 -19.75
CA ASP A 395 -19.23 -14.94 -21.00
C ASP A 395 -17.83 -15.56 -21.25
N GLU A 396 -17.66 -16.24 -22.38
CA GLU A 396 -16.37 -16.86 -22.75
C GLU A 396 -15.21 -15.87 -22.89
N ASN A 397 -15.52 -14.59 -23.12
CA ASN A 397 -14.60 -13.49 -23.32
C ASN A 397 -14.25 -12.77 -22.01
N GLY A 398 -14.89 -13.11 -20.90
CA GLY A 398 -14.73 -12.42 -19.61
C GLY A 398 -15.60 -11.16 -19.48
N VAL A 399 -16.62 -11.00 -20.33
CA VAL A 399 -17.58 -9.90 -20.21
C VAL A 399 -18.61 -10.27 -19.15
N PRO A 400 -18.87 -9.41 -18.13
CA PRO A 400 -19.99 -9.59 -17.23
C PRO A 400 -21.31 -9.79 -17.99
N VAL A 401 -22.05 -10.84 -17.63
CA VAL A 401 -23.42 -11.09 -18.13
C VAL A 401 -24.47 -10.91 -17.02
N ASP A 402 -24.01 -10.47 -15.85
CA ASP A 402 -24.78 -10.27 -14.64
C ASP A 402 -24.32 -8.96 -13.98
N GLU A 403 -25.26 -8.10 -13.61
CA GLU A 403 -24.98 -6.78 -13.00
C GLU A 403 -24.42 -6.88 -11.58
N ARG A 404 -24.44 -8.07 -10.97
CA ARG A 404 -23.83 -8.34 -9.66
C ARG A 404 -22.31 -8.21 -9.65
N VAL A 405 -21.66 -8.14 -10.82
CA VAL A 405 -20.21 -8.03 -10.89
C VAL A 405 -19.74 -6.96 -11.87
N THR A 406 -18.70 -6.25 -11.47
CA THR A 406 -17.87 -5.41 -12.33
C THR A 406 -16.45 -5.97 -12.34
N ILE A 407 -15.76 -5.93 -13.48
CA ILE A 407 -14.41 -6.48 -13.62
C ILE A 407 -13.50 -5.42 -14.22
N VAL A 408 -12.39 -5.17 -13.52
CA VAL A 408 -11.29 -4.33 -13.96
C VAL A 408 -10.15 -5.22 -14.46
N TYR A 409 -9.69 -4.98 -15.68
CA TYR A 409 -8.60 -5.72 -16.31
C TYR A 409 -7.35 -4.84 -16.46
N GLY A 410 -6.20 -5.36 -16.02
CA GLY A 410 -4.92 -4.65 -16.11
C GLY A 410 -4.50 -4.32 -17.53
N GLY A 411 -3.88 -3.17 -17.75
CA GLY A 411 -3.66 -2.61 -19.09
C GLY A 411 -2.62 -3.35 -19.94
N ARG A 412 -1.68 -4.09 -19.32
CA ARG A 412 -0.55 -4.71 -20.06
C ARG A 412 -0.28 -6.16 -19.64
N PRO A 413 0.36 -6.97 -20.51
CA PRO A 413 0.81 -8.30 -20.10
C PRO A 413 1.89 -8.23 -19.02
N ASN A 414 1.79 -9.08 -18.01
CA ASN A 414 2.65 -9.13 -16.82
C ASN A 414 2.64 -7.87 -15.95
N ASP A 415 1.56 -7.07 -15.95
CA ASP A 415 1.36 -6.01 -14.96
C ASP A 415 1.09 -6.59 -13.58
N TYR A 416 0.34 -7.69 -13.49
CA TYR A 416 -0.21 -8.18 -12.22
C TYR A 416 -1.01 -7.10 -11.47
N MET A 417 -1.85 -6.34 -12.19
CA MET A 417 -2.71 -5.32 -11.60
C MET A 417 -3.69 -5.93 -10.58
N GLY A 418 -3.88 -5.23 -9.47
CA GLY A 418 -4.73 -5.66 -8.35
C GLY A 418 -3.96 -6.39 -7.25
N GLU A 419 -2.64 -6.26 -7.21
CA GLU A 419 -1.84 -6.78 -6.09
C GLU A 419 -2.15 -6.01 -4.79
N GLU A 420 -2.51 -4.74 -4.93
CA GLU A 420 -3.03 -3.88 -3.86
C GLU A 420 -4.35 -3.24 -4.32
N ILE A 421 -5.29 -3.05 -3.38
CA ILE A 421 -6.60 -2.45 -3.61
C ILE A 421 -6.89 -1.48 -2.46
N VAL A 422 -7.30 -0.25 -2.78
CA VAL A 422 -7.89 0.67 -1.80
C VAL A 422 -9.09 1.40 -2.38
N VAL A 423 -10.00 1.79 -1.50
CA VAL A 423 -11.28 2.40 -1.87
C VAL A 423 -11.54 3.63 -1.01
N GLY A 424 -11.99 4.73 -1.61
CA GLY A 424 -12.34 5.96 -0.90
C GLY A 424 -12.63 7.12 -1.84
N ASP A 425 -13.36 8.12 -1.39
CA ASP A 425 -13.75 9.29 -2.21
C ASP A 425 -12.55 10.23 -2.43
N LEU A 426 -12.04 10.30 -3.66
CA LEU A 426 -10.90 11.14 -4.06
C LEU A 426 -11.32 12.40 -4.83
N ASN A 427 -12.61 12.61 -5.08
CA ASN A 427 -13.10 13.74 -5.90
C ASN A 427 -14.26 14.53 -5.26
N ALA A 428 -14.63 14.21 -4.02
CA ALA A 428 -15.71 14.84 -3.26
C ALA A 428 -17.11 14.67 -3.86
N ASP A 429 -17.33 13.66 -4.70
CA ASP A 429 -18.64 13.37 -5.26
C ASP A 429 -19.51 12.50 -4.33
N ASN A 430 -18.93 11.97 -3.24
CA ASN A 430 -19.43 11.02 -2.24
C ASN A 430 -19.46 9.55 -2.70
N TRP A 431 -18.90 9.19 -3.86
CA TRP A 431 -18.74 7.82 -4.35
C TRP A 431 -17.36 7.44 -3.89
N ASN A 432 -17.23 6.22 -3.36
CA ASN A 432 -15.91 5.71 -3.15
C ASN A 432 -15.29 5.39 -4.51
N ASP A 433 -14.10 5.91 -4.77
CA ASP A 433 -13.32 5.62 -5.95
C ASP A 433 -12.46 4.38 -5.71
N LEU A 434 -12.11 3.68 -6.78
CA LEU A 434 -11.30 2.46 -6.72
C LEU A 434 -9.87 2.76 -7.14
N VAL A 435 -8.89 2.36 -6.34
CA VAL A 435 -7.48 2.39 -6.70
C VAL A 435 -6.89 0.98 -6.69
N VAL A 436 -6.22 0.61 -7.78
CA VAL A 436 -5.57 -0.72 -7.92
C VAL A 436 -4.10 -0.60 -8.30
N GLY A 437 -3.24 -1.29 -7.56
CA GLY A 437 -1.78 -1.26 -7.70
C GLY A 437 -1.22 -2.31 -8.66
N SER A 438 -0.04 -2.06 -9.21
CA SER A 438 0.68 -2.96 -10.11
C SER A 438 2.19 -2.72 -10.04
N LEU A 439 2.96 -3.73 -9.63
CA LEU A 439 4.35 -3.52 -9.19
C LEU A 439 5.43 -3.78 -10.24
N ALA A 440 5.09 -4.56 -11.28
CA ALA A 440 6.03 -4.97 -12.33
C ALA A 440 6.08 -3.99 -13.52
N THR A 441 5.48 -2.81 -13.39
CA THR A 441 5.24 -1.95 -14.55
C THR A 441 6.44 -1.06 -14.86
N PRO A 442 6.73 -0.82 -16.16
CA PRO A 442 7.93 -0.09 -16.55
C PRO A 442 7.73 1.44 -16.59
N GLY A 443 6.66 1.96 -15.98
CA GLY A 443 6.24 3.35 -16.07
C GLY A 443 5.95 3.84 -17.51
N PRO A 444 5.88 5.16 -17.75
CA PRO A 444 5.65 5.74 -19.06
C PRO A 444 6.87 5.54 -19.95
N ASN A 445 6.62 5.36 -21.25
CA ASN A 445 7.63 5.06 -22.27
C ASN A 445 8.52 3.82 -22.00
N ARG A 446 8.18 3.01 -20.97
CA ARG A 446 8.88 1.79 -20.57
C ARG A 446 10.32 2.00 -20.13
N THR A 447 10.61 3.12 -19.46
CA THR A 447 11.98 3.47 -19.03
C THR A 447 12.27 3.19 -17.56
N ARG A 448 11.24 2.95 -16.75
CA ARG A 448 11.32 2.72 -15.29
C ARG A 448 10.90 1.29 -14.96
N ILE A 449 11.68 0.32 -15.43
CA ILE A 449 11.40 -1.11 -15.26
C ILE A 449 11.14 -1.41 -13.79
N ASP A 450 10.06 -2.15 -13.53
CA ASP A 450 9.56 -2.51 -12.20
C ASP A 450 9.44 -1.31 -11.23
N GLY A 451 9.13 -0.14 -11.78
CA GLY A 451 8.93 1.09 -11.00
C GLY A 451 7.62 1.07 -10.24
N GLY A 452 6.59 0.39 -10.78
CA GLY A 452 5.25 0.33 -10.22
C GLY A 452 4.31 1.44 -10.71
N GLU A 453 3.01 1.15 -10.76
CA GLU A 453 1.94 2.10 -11.07
C GLU A 453 0.68 1.79 -10.25
N ALA A 454 -0.17 2.79 -10.05
CA ALA A 454 -1.52 2.62 -9.54
C ALA A 454 -2.55 3.28 -10.46
N TRP A 455 -3.70 2.65 -10.61
CA TRP A 455 -4.81 3.16 -11.39
C TRP A 455 -5.94 3.60 -10.47
N ILE A 456 -6.29 4.88 -10.54
CA ILE A 456 -7.49 5.45 -9.94
C ILE A 456 -8.61 5.34 -10.96
N ILE A 457 -9.76 4.86 -10.53
CA ILE A 457 -10.98 4.71 -11.31
C ILE A 457 -12.05 5.49 -10.55
N TYR A 458 -12.49 6.61 -11.11
CA TYR A 458 -13.55 7.41 -10.53
C TYR A 458 -14.89 6.71 -10.76
N VAL A 459 -15.56 6.36 -9.67
CA VAL A 459 -16.75 5.50 -9.69
C VAL A 459 -18.01 6.36 -9.71
N ASP A 460 -19.03 5.89 -10.42
CA ASP A 460 -20.35 6.53 -10.44
C ASP A 460 -21.49 5.50 -10.49
N GLU A 461 -22.73 5.99 -10.58
CA GLU A 461 -23.95 5.18 -10.64
C GLU A 461 -24.00 4.15 -11.79
N THR A 462 -23.12 4.28 -12.80
CA THR A 462 -23.03 3.38 -13.94
C THR A 462 -22.01 2.26 -13.75
N PHE A 463 -21.27 2.26 -12.65
CA PHE A 463 -20.20 1.31 -12.36
C PHE A 463 -20.64 -0.16 -12.29
N PRO A 464 -21.83 -0.53 -11.81
CA PRO A 464 -22.27 -1.93 -11.78
C PRO A 464 -22.42 -2.59 -13.16
N GLY A 465 -22.00 -3.86 -13.27
CA GLY A 465 -22.11 -4.65 -14.50
C GLY A 465 -21.09 -4.31 -15.59
N GLN A 466 -20.07 -3.50 -15.29
CA GLN A 466 -19.12 -3.01 -16.28
C GLN A 466 -17.95 -3.96 -16.50
N MET A 467 -17.43 -3.97 -17.73
CA MET A 467 -16.06 -4.39 -18.01
C MET A 467 -15.22 -3.12 -18.19
N ILE A 468 -14.19 -2.96 -17.35
CA ILE A 468 -13.23 -1.85 -17.45
C ILE A 468 -11.90 -2.45 -17.92
N ASP A 469 -11.46 -2.11 -19.13
CA ASP A 469 -10.14 -2.47 -19.65
C ASP A 469 -9.20 -1.26 -19.58
N LEU A 470 -8.19 -1.32 -18.71
CA LEU A 470 -7.22 -0.23 -18.50
C LEU A 470 -6.24 -0.06 -19.67
N ALA A 471 -6.32 -0.91 -20.71
CA ALA A 471 -5.61 -0.69 -21.96
C ALA A 471 -6.29 0.32 -22.88
N GLU A 472 -7.54 0.70 -22.59
CA GLU A 472 -8.31 1.68 -23.35
C GLU A 472 -8.15 3.09 -22.76
N ASP A 473 -8.14 4.10 -23.62
CA ASP A 473 -8.15 5.49 -23.17
C ASP A 473 -9.54 5.81 -22.57
N ARG A 474 -9.57 6.17 -21.30
CA ARG A 474 -10.78 6.34 -20.51
C ARG A 474 -10.75 7.69 -19.77
N PRO A 475 -11.86 8.46 -19.77
CA PRO A 475 -11.90 9.76 -19.09
C PRO A 475 -12.06 9.64 -17.57
N ASP A 476 -12.54 8.49 -17.10
CA ASP A 476 -12.81 8.11 -15.71
C ASP A 476 -11.60 7.51 -15.00
N THR A 477 -10.43 7.43 -15.66
CA THR A 477 -9.23 6.82 -15.07
C THR A 477 -8.03 7.76 -15.04
N VAL A 478 -7.23 7.63 -13.98
CA VAL A 478 -5.95 8.32 -13.82
C VAL A 478 -4.90 7.29 -13.41
N VAL A 479 -3.74 7.28 -14.08
CA VAL A 479 -2.60 6.43 -13.69
C VAL A 479 -1.54 7.25 -12.97
N VAL A 480 -1.09 6.74 -11.82
CA VAL A 480 0.05 7.24 -11.06
C VAL A 480 1.27 6.39 -11.39
N TYR A 481 2.33 7.02 -11.87
CA TYR A 481 3.61 6.38 -12.16
C TYR A 481 4.65 6.73 -11.11
N ALA A 482 5.28 5.70 -10.53
CA ALA A 482 6.36 5.87 -9.57
C ALA A 482 7.55 6.63 -10.16
N ALA A 483 8.22 7.47 -9.37
CA ALA A 483 9.28 8.36 -9.86
C ALA A 483 10.51 7.62 -10.44
N GLU A 484 10.75 6.38 -10.02
CA GLU A 484 12.00 5.65 -10.25
C GLU A 484 11.78 4.27 -10.86
N ALA A 485 12.85 3.69 -11.39
CA ALA A 485 12.86 2.27 -11.72
C ALA A 485 13.05 1.47 -10.42
N ASP A 486 12.54 0.25 -10.38
CA ASP A 486 12.65 -0.68 -9.24
C ASP A 486 12.01 -0.22 -7.92
N SER A 487 11.40 0.97 -7.86
CA SER A 487 10.86 1.55 -6.62
C SER A 487 9.62 0.85 -6.04
N LYS A 488 8.97 -0.02 -6.83
CA LYS A 488 7.73 -0.72 -6.46
C LYS A 488 6.62 0.23 -5.97
N GLY A 489 6.43 1.35 -6.66
CA GLY A 489 5.36 2.26 -6.30
C GLY A 489 3.98 1.62 -6.41
N GLY A 490 3.11 1.90 -5.44
CA GLY A 490 1.78 1.30 -5.35
C GLY A 490 1.78 -0.10 -4.74
N ASP A 491 2.84 -0.48 -4.02
CA ASP A 491 2.97 -1.74 -3.25
C ASP A 491 2.02 -1.80 -2.06
N THR A 492 1.90 -0.66 -1.36
CA THR A 492 0.88 -0.46 -0.35
C THR A 492 0.31 0.92 -0.55
N MET A 493 -1.00 1.04 -0.45
CA MET A 493 -1.71 2.30 -0.59
C MET A 493 -2.70 2.46 0.54
N LEU A 494 -3.10 3.70 0.82
CA LEU A 494 -4.20 4.03 1.73
C LEU A 494 -4.93 5.25 1.18
N ILE A 495 -6.20 5.43 1.54
CA ILE A 495 -6.94 6.66 1.27
C ILE A 495 -7.45 7.21 2.60
N THR A 496 -7.08 8.45 2.90
CA THR A 496 -7.58 9.16 4.08
C THR A 496 -7.47 10.67 3.92
N ASP A 497 -8.30 11.43 4.63
CA ASP A 497 -8.28 12.89 4.62
C ASP A 497 -7.15 13.43 5.54
N MET A 498 -5.93 13.46 5.00
CA MET A 498 -4.73 13.84 5.77
C MET A 498 -4.67 15.33 6.08
N ASN A 499 -5.34 16.17 5.30
CA ASN A 499 -5.33 17.62 5.47
C ASN A 499 -6.60 18.17 6.16
N SER A 500 -7.60 17.32 6.41
CA SER A 500 -8.93 17.62 6.96
C SER A 500 -9.76 18.57 6.09
N ASP A 501 -9.70 18.45 4.77
CA ASP A 501 -10.51 19.22 3.83
C ASP A 501 -11.85 18.55 3.44
N GLY A 502 -12.07 17.32 3.92
CA GLY A 502 -13.24 16.50 3.68
C GLY A 502 -13.15 15.62 2.44
N ILE A 503 -11.97 15.50 1.82
CA ILE A 503 -11.71 14.68 0.63
C ILE A 503 -10.61 13.67 0.98
N GLY A 504 -10.72 12.43 0.51
CA GLY A 504 -9.66 11.45 0.68
C GLY A 504 -8.41 11.85 -0.10
N ASP A 505 -7.24 11.71 0.53
CA ASP A 505 -5.93 11.85 -0.09
C ASP A 505 -5.31 10.47 -0.33
N LEU A 506 -4.58 10.32 -1.44
CA LEU A 506 -3.95 9.04 -1.78
C LEU A 506 -2.55 8.96 -1.17
N LEU A 507 -2.36 7.98 -0.28
CA LEU A 507 -1.08 7.55 0.23
C LEU A 507 -0.52 6.47 -0.69
N TYR A 508 0.65 6.73 -1.28
CA TYR A 508 1.28 5.87 -2.28
C TYR A 508 2.66 5.44 -1.80
N GLY A 509 2.78 4.18 -1.36
CA GLY A 509 4.04 3.58 -0.92
C GLY A 509 4.95 3.18 -2.08
N ALA A 510 6.25 3.41 -1.94
CA ALA A 510 7.29 3.00 -2.87
C ALA A 510 8.50 2.47 -2.07
N PRO A 511 8.43 1.22 -1.57
CA PRO A 511 9.37 0.70 -0.58
C PRO A 511 10.81 0.59 -1.08
N ASN A 512 11.03 0.46 -2.38
CA ASN A 512 12.37 0.36 -2.95
C ASN A 512 12.87 1.70 -3.51
N ALA A 513 12.24 2.83 -3.18
CA ALA A 513 12.67 4.12 -3.69
C ALA A 513 14.01 4.56 -3.05
N ASP A 514 14.90 5.10 -3.90
CA ASP A 514 16.16 5.71 -3.50
C ASP A 514 15.94 7.19 -3.11
N VAL A 515 16.61 7.64 -2.05
CA VAL A 515 16.49 9.05 -1.62
C VAL A 515 17.85 9.73 -1.57
N TYR A 516 17.92 10.92 -2.16
CA TYR A 516 19.05 11.84 -2.00
C TYR A 516 18.62 13.04 -1.14
N LEU A 517 18.99 13.02 0.14
CA LEU A 517 18.65 14.05 1.13
C LEU A 517 19.93 14.54 1.84
N GLU A 518 20.09 15.85 1.99
CA GLU A 518 21.24 16.48 2.69
C GLU A 518 22.66 16.02 2.25
N ASN A 519 22.83 15.64 0.98
CA ASN A 519 24.05 15.04 0.37
C ASN A 519 24.34 13.58 0.76
N GLU A 520 23.39 12.92 1.38
CA GLU A 520 23.40 11.48 1.59
C GLU A 520 22.57 10.79 0.51
N HIS A 521 22.94 9.55 0.19
CA HIS A 521 22.16 8.66 -0.66
C HIS A 521 21.71 7.47 0.20
N ARG A 522 20.41 7.35 0.41
CA ARG A 522 19.78 6.21 1.07
C ARG A 522 19.13 5.35 -0.02
N SER A 523 19.83 4.31 -0.45
CA SER A 523 19.31 3.38 -1.45
C SER A 523 18.26 2.46 -0.84
N ASP A 524 17.20 2.13 -1.59
CA ASP A 524 16.14 1.20 -1.17
C ASP A 524 15.59 1.50 0.25
N THR A 525 15.51 2.78 0.61
CA THR A 525 15.09 3.21 1.96
C THR A 525 13.57 3.26 2.07
N GLY A 526 12.89 3.47 0.95
CA GLY A 526 11.45 3.61 0.85
C GLY A 526 10.97 5.05 0.97
N ILE A 527 9.89 5.35 0.27
CA ILE A 527 9.19 6.64 0.31
C ILE A 527 7.68 6.37 0.38
N LEU A 528 6.99 7.09 1.24
CA LEU A 528 5.54 7.26 1.16
C LEU A 528 5.23 8.65 0.61
N TYR A 529 4.50 8.70 -0.50
CA TYR A 529 3.98 9.94 -1.08
C TYR A 529 2.56 10.17 -0.57
N VAL A 530 2.27 11.36 -0.07
CA VAL A 530 0.90 11.81 0.24
C VAL A 530 0.47 12.74 -0.88
N LEU A 531 -0.45 12.29 -1.72
CA LEU A 531 -0.95 13.00 -2.89
C LEU A 531 -2.31 13.61 -2.54
N TYR A 532 -2.37 14.94 -2.49
CA TYR A 532 -3.58 15.62 -2.06
C TYR A 532 -4.59 15.75 -3.19
N SER A 533 -5.82 15.37 -2.89
CA SER A 533 -6.93 15.39 -3.82
C SER A 533 -7.59 16.78 -3.91
N THR A 534 -8.48 16.94 -4.88
CA THR A 534 -9.33 18.14 -5.01
C THR A 534 -10.75 17.71 -5.36
N THR A 535 -11.70 18.64 -5.39
CA THR A 535 -13.08 18.36 -5.82
C THR A 535 -13.21 17.95 -7.30
N GLU A 536 -12.12 17.97 -8.07
CA GLU A 536 -12.08 17.47 -9.46
C GLU A 536 -11.24 16.19 -9.56
N GLY A 537 -10.90 15.58 -8.42
CA GLY A 537 -9.94 14.49 -8.32
C GLY A 537 -8.50 14.96 -8.12
N LEU A 538 -7.57 14.02 -8.17
CA LEU A 538 -6.13 14.29 -8.15
C LEU A 538 -5.69 15.07 -9.41
N PRO A 539 -5.03 16.24 -9.26
CA PRO A 539 -4.51 17.01 -10.40
C PRO A 539 -3.57 16.19 -11.28
N ASN A 540 -3.89 16.09 -12.58
CA ASN A 540 -3.22 15.22 -13.53
C ASN A 540 -3.04 15.87 -14.92
N ASP A 541 -2.12 15.33 -15.72
CA ASP A 541 -1.83 15.77 -17.08
C ASP A 541 -2.49 14.81 -18.11
N ASN A 542 -3.80 14.98 -18.34
CA ASN A 542 -4.61 14.14 -19.24
C ASN A 542 -4.63 12.65 -18.83
N GLY A 543 -5.04 12.37 -17.60
CA GLY A 543 -5.15 11.02 -17.05
C GLY A 543 -3.83 10.45 -16.52
N VAL A 544 -2.77 11.26 -16.41
CA VAL A 544 -1.44 10.81 -16.00
C VAL A 544 -0.88 11.67 -14.88
N ILE A 545 -0.41 11.01 -13.82
CA ILE A 545 0.42 11.58 -12.76
C ILE A 545 1.79 10.90 -12.84
N ASP A 546 2.81 11.66 -13.23
CA ASP A 546 4.20 11.17 -13.24
C ASP A 546 4.96 11.73 -12.04
N LEU A 547 5.21 10.93 -11.01
CA LEU A 547 5.88 11.41 -9.79
C LEU A 547 7.33 11.88 -10.03
N PHE A 548 7.95 11.52 -11.16
CA PHE A 548 9.26 12.07 -11.55
C PHE A 548 9.18 13.52 -12.02
N ASN A 549 8.05 13.90 -12.63
CA ASN A 549 7.75 15.27 -13.04
C ASN A 549 6.27 15.55 -12.79
N PRO A 550 5.88 15.83 -11.53
CA PRO A 550 4.49 15.92 -11.13
C PRO A 550 3.70 16.97 -11.92
N PRO A 551 2.40 16.74 -12.18
CA PRO A 551 1.51 17.72 -12.79
C PRO A 551 1.45 19.03 -12.00
N ILE A 552 1.22 20.14 -12.71
CA ILE A 552 1.07 21.45 -12.06
C ILE A 552 -0.18 21.43 -11.18
N GLY A 553 -0.02 21.82 -9.91
CA GLY A 553 -1.11 21.93 -8.96
C GLY A 553 -1.36 20.68 -8.12
N LEU A 554 -0.67 19.56 -8.41
CA LEU A 554 -0.64 18.42 -7.51
C LEU A 554 0.24 18.76 -6.30
N GLN A 555 -0.36 18.85 -5.12
CA GLN A 555 0.38 18.97 -3.86
C GLN A 555 0.84 17.57 -3.43
N ILE A 556 2.10 17.48 -3.02
CA ILE A 556 2.72 16.22 -2.60
C ILE A 556 3.52 16.47 -1.34
N ASP A 557 3.31 15.67 -0.32
CA ASP A 557 4.19 15.57 0.83
C ASP A 557 4.86 14.20 0.88
N LEU A 558 5.99 14.11 1.58
CA LEU A 558 6.85 12.93 1.55
C LEU A 558 7.18 12.46 2.96
N MET A 559 7.12 11.15 3.17
CA MET A 559 7.74 10.49 4.30
C MET A 559 8.87 9.58 3.81
N ILE A 560 10.05 9.74 4.40
CA ILE A 560 11.30 9.17 3.92
C ILE A 560 11.80 8.12 4.88
N GLY A 561 12.18 6.95 4.35
CA GLY A 561 12.77 5.85 5.10
C GLY A 561 13.98 6.23 5.94
N ALA A 562 14.16 5.53 7.06
CA ALA A 562 15.19 5.85 8.03
C ALA A 562 16.58 5.53 7.48
N ASP A 563 16.86 4.28 7.13
CA ASP A 563 18.18 3.84 6.67
C ASP A 563 18.17 3.13 5.31
N PRO A 564 19.33 3.04 4.63
CA PRO A 564 19.43 2.35 3.36
C PRO A 564 19.06 0.87 3.48
N SER A 565 18.25 0.36 2.56
CA SER A 565 17.71 -1.01 2.52
C SER A 565 16.58 -1.31 3.50
N ASP A 566 16.12 -0.35 4.30
CA ASP A 566 15.03 -0.58 5.27
C ASP A 566 13.69 -0.88 4.60
N MET A 567 13.50 -0.46 3.35
CA MET A 567 12.27 -0.67 2.59
C MET A 567 11.01 -0.20 3.33
N SER A 568 10.94 1.09 3.65
CA SER A 568 9.82 1.67 4.39
C SER A 568 8.54 1.76 3.56
N ALA A 569 7.37 1.72 4.21
CA ALA A 569 6.05 1.73 3.56
C ALA A 569 5.79 0.50 2.66
N TYR A 570 6.29 -0.67 3.06
CA TYR A 570 5.94 -1.98 2.50
C TYR A 570 4.65 -2.55 3.13
N ALA A 571 4.26 -2.05 4.30
CA ALA A 571 2.95 -2.26 4.89
C ALA A 571 2.58 -1.02 5.72
N MET A 572 1.30 -0.68 5.73
CA MET A 572 0.77 0.50 6.39
C MET A 572 -0.60 0.20 6.98
N ALA A 573 -0.95 0.91 8.05
CA ALA A 573 -2.28 0.92 8.64
C ALA A 573 -2.61 2.35 9.09
N MET A 574 -3.89 2.64 9.27
CA MET A 574 -4.37 3.96 9.65
C MET A 574 -5.52 3.86 10.64
N LEU A 575 -5.49 4.71 11.67
CA LEU A 575 -6.54 4.84 12.67
C LEU A 575 -6.32 6.17 13.41
N ASP A 576 -7.38 6.81 13.90
CA ASP A 576 -7.26 7.89 14.89
C ASP A 576 -7.04 7.25 16.27
N ILE A 577 -5.77 7.02 16.63
CA ILE A 577 -5.40 6.23 17.80
C ILE A 577 -5.49 7.03 19.10
N ASP A 578 -5.44 8.36 19.04
CA ASP A 578 -5.53 9.24 20.21
C ASP A 578 -6.86 10.01 20.32
N ARG A 579 -7.76 9.80 19.36
CA ARG A 579 -9.12 10.36 19.29
C ARG A 579 -9.16 11.87 19.19
N ASP A 580 -8.17 12.46 18.54
CA ASP A 580 -8.13 13.90 18.29
C ASP A 580 -8.94 14.33 17.05
N GLY A 581 -9.48 13.35 16.30
CA GLY A 581 -10.26 13.53 15.08
C GLY A 581 -9.42 13.59 13.81
N LEU A 582 -8.13 13.27 13.87
CA LEU A 582 -7.21 13.20 12.75
C LEU A 582 -6.67 11.77 12.63
N THR A 583 -6.53 11.30 11.40
CA THR A 583 -5.99 9.97 11.14
C THR A 583 -4.49 9.93 11.42
N ASP A 584 -4.06 8.95 12.21
CA ASP A 584 -2.66 8.59 12.40
C ASP A 584 -2.26 7.47 11.43
N ILE A 585 -0.97 7.39 11.11
CA ILE A 585 -0.43 6.38 10.18
C ILE A 585 0.59 5.53 10.91
N ALA A 586 0.43 4.21 10.84
CA ALA A 586 1.49 3.26 11.14
C ALA A 586 2.08 2.71 9.85
N LEU A 587 3.41 2.63 9.77
CA LEU A 587 4.11 2.03 8.65
C LEU A 587 5.36 1.30 9.11
N ASN A 588 5.77 0.30 8.34
CA ASN A 588 6.99 -0.43 8.63
C ASN A 588 8.24 0.18 7.95
N GLY A 589 9.40 -0.12 8.52
CA GLY A 589 10.65 -0.34 7.79
C GLY A 589 10.84 -1.85 7.74
N MET A 590 10.47 -2.49 6.63
CA MET A 590 10.41 -3.96 6.58
C MET A 590 11.76 -4.61 6.93
N ASN A 591 12.86 -4.09 6.41
CA ASN A 591 14.18 -4.70 6.52
C ASN A 591 15.13 -3.98 7.46
N GLY A 592 14.68 -3.01 8.26
CA GLY A 592 15.65 -2.33 9.09
C GLY A 592 16.21 -3.22 10.21
N ASP A 593 17.34 -2.75 10.71
CA ASP A 593 18.31 -3.53 11.46
C ASP A 593 18.08 -3.44 12.99
N GLY A 594 16.88 -3.04 13.43
CA GLY A 594 16.53 -2.93 14.84
C GLY A 594 17.33 -1.87 15.58
N PHE A 595 17.26 -1.88 16.92
CA PHE A 595 17.87 -0.84 17.73
C PHE A 595 19.41 -0.77 17.52
N ASN A 596 19.93 0.42 17.24
CA ASN A 596 21.34 0.70 16.87
C ASN A 596 21.86 -0.08 15.65
N ASN A 597 20.98 -0.50 14.75
CA ASN A 597 21.30 -1.24 13.52
C ASN A 597 22.13 -2.49 13.83
N SER A 598 21.67 -3.26 14.83
CA SER A 598 22.43 -4.37 15.43
C SER A 598 21.79 -5.75 15.24
N ILE A 599 20.56 -5.81 14.72
CA ILE A 599 19.76 -6.99 14.52
C ILE A 599 19.27 -7.00 13.06
N PRO A 600 19.99 -7.66 12.13
CA PRO A 600 19.69 -7.59 10.71
C PRO A 600 18.26 -8.00 10.35
N ASP A 601 17.60 -7.23 9.49
CA ASP A 601 16.24 -7.46 8.97
C ASP A 601 15.25 -7.85 10.10
N ALA A 602 15.29 -7.12 11.22
CA ALA A 602 14.33 -7.27 12.32
C ALA A 602 13.03 -6.51 12.06
N GLY A 603 13.18 -5.41 11.31
CA GLY A 603 12.16 -4.46 10.94
C GLY A 603 11.77 -3.51 12.07
N GLU A 604 11.28 -2.35 11.66
CA GLU A 604 10.82 -1.25 12.50
C GLU A 604 9.37 -0.93 12.20
N ILE A 605 8.74 -0.29 13.17
CA ILE A 605 7.41 0.28 13.02
C ILE A 605 7.47 1.74 13.46
N TYR A 606 6.91 2.60 12.62
CA TYR A 606 6.79 4.02 12.84
C TYR A 606 5.31 4.34 12.94
N VAL A 607 4.89 4.99 14.02
CA VAL A 607 3.51 5.50 14.17
C VAL A 607 3.59 7.02 14.20
N ILE A 608 2.89 7.67 13.29
CA ILE A 608 2.96 9.11 13.02
C ILE A 608 1.61 9.74 13.31
N SER A 609 1.61 10.72 14.21
CA SER A 609 0.41 11.47 14.58
C SER A 609 -0.08 12.33 13.41
N GLY A 610 -1.38 12.27 13.12
CA GLY A 610 -2.04 13.12 12.14
C GLY A 610 -1.95 14.61 12.50
N ALA A 611 -2.14 14.96 13.78
CA ALA A 611 -1.92 16.33 14.27
C ALA A 611 -0.50 16.81 14.04
N ALA A 612 0.49 16.00 14.40
CA ALA A 612 1.89 16.38 14.26
C ALA A 612 2.31 16.49 12.79
N TRP A 613 1.82 15.60 11.92
CA TRP A 613 2.01 15.70 10.47
C TRP A 613 1.53 17.06 9.94
N ARG A 614 0.34 17.49 10.37
CA ARG A 614 -0.25 18.76 9.96
C ARG A 614 0.51 19.97 10.49
N GLU A 615 0.90 19.95 11.75
CA GLU A 615 1.59 21.06 12.41
C GLU A 615 3.05 21.21 11.95
N TYR A 616 3.77 20.09 11.85
CA TYR A 616 5.22 20.07 11.77
C TYR A 616 5.81 19.50 10.49
N GLY A 617 5.04 19.11 9.47
CA GLY A 617 5.55 18.37 8.30
C GLY A 617 6.77 18.97 7.54
N GLY A 618 7.32 20.14 7.90
CA GLY A 618 8.65 20.58 7.49
C GLY A 618 9.78 20.10 8.42
N LEU A 619 10.98 19.88 7.86
CA LEU A 619 12.17 19.55 8.66
C LEU A 619 12.40 20.60 9.76
N ASP A 620 12.46 20.15 11.02
CA ASP A 620 12.75 20.92 12.25
C ASP A 620 11.58 21.74 12.84
N GLY A 621 10.31 21.46 12.47
CA GLY A 621 9.19 22.30 12.91
C GLY A 621 9.27 23.72 12.35
N ASP A 622 10.08 23.91 11.31
CA ASP A 622 10.18 25.12 10.51
C ASP A 622 9.42 24.90 9.20
N PRO A 623 8.17 25.41 9.09
CA PRO A 623 7.37 25.26 7.87
C PRO A 623 8.03 25.92 6.65
N ASP A 624 9.06 26.75 6.83
CA ASP A 624 9.80 27.43 5.76
C ASP A 624 11.06 26.67 5.30
N ARG A 625 11.48 25.59 6.00
CA ARG A 625 12.68 24.82 5.63
C ARG A 625 12.33 23.70 4.65
N MET A 626 12.28 24.09 3.38
CA MET A 626 11.95 23.19 2.29
C MET A 626 13.23 22.57 1.70
N LEU A 627 13.36 21.25 1.81
CA LEU A 627 14.37 20.52 1.02
C LEU A 627 13.70 20.05 -0.27
N THR A 628 14.40 20.19 -1.39
CA THR A 628 14.01 19.53 -2.63
C THR A 628 14.79 18.22 -2.69
N PRO A 629 14.23 17.07 -2.28
CA PRO A 629 14.83 15.79 -2.57
C PRO A 629 15.00 15.72 -4.09
N THR A 630 16.10 15.14 -4.55
CA THR A 630 16.29 14.94 -5.99
C THR A 630 16.37 13.48 -6.29
N VAL A 631 15.48 13.01 -7.14
CA VAL A 631 15.60 11.71 -7.76
C VAL A 631 16.61 11.81 -8.87
N VAL A 632 17.62 10.96 -8.83
CA VAL A 632 18.54 10.80 -9.94
C VAL A 632 18.08 9.57 -10.71
N SER A 633 17.52 9.76 -11.91
CA SER A 633 17.15 8.64 -12.77
C SER A 633 18.32 7.65 -12.86
N ALA A 634 18.08 6.40 -12.47
CA ALA A 634 19.04 5.33 -12.67
C ALA A 634 19.47 5.32 -14.15
N THR A 635 20.78 5.22 -14.39
CA THR A 635 21.29 5.03 -15.76
C THR A 635 20.63 3.79 -16.35
N PRO A 636 20.07 3.86 -17.58
CA PRO A 636 19.41 2.71 -18.18
C PRO A 636 20.37 1.52 -18.18
N ILE A 637 19.96 0.44 -17.51
CA ILE A 637 20.66 -0.84 -17.58
C ILE A 637 20.62 -1.27 -19.05
N PRO A 638 21.77 -1.52 -19.69
CA PRO A 638 21.78 -1.94 -21.10
C PRO A 638 21.05 -3.28 -21.21
N ILE A 639 19.98 -3.28 -22.01
CA ILE A 639 19.21 -4.46 -22.37
C ILE A 639 20.19 -5.53 -22.90
N PRO A 640 20.28 -6.73 -22.31
CA PRO A 640 20.91 -7.84 -22.99
C PRO A 640 20.05 -8.14 -24.21
N SER A 641 20.65 -8.00 -25.40
CA SER A 641 20.02 -8.42 -26.64
C SER A 641 19.65 -9.91 -26.54
N PHE A 642 18.34 -10.20 -26.50
CA PHE A 642 17.81 -11.53 -26.77
C PHE A 642 17.44 -11.65 -28.25
#